data_AF-A0A2M7JSY5-F1
#
_entry.id   AF-A0A2M7JSY5-F1
#
_cell.length_a   1.000
_cell.length_b   1.000
_cell.length_c   1.000
_cell.angle_alpha   90.00
_cell.angle_beta   90.00
_cell.angle_gamma   90.00
#
_symmetry.space_group_name_H-M   'P 1'
#
loop_
_entity.id
_entity.type
_entity.pdbx_description
1 polymer ?
#
loop_
_entity_poly.entity_id
_entity_poly.type
_entity_poly.pdbx_seq_one_letter_code
_entity_poly.pdbx_strand_id
1 'polypeptide(L)'
;MKKAIFILIILILSLLYYIGVLTKKETLPFSKEFFSVESPASADRVWDLKKSASLSQKELDQLFQLKLDKGIQNVPILSFYLIRESEQARGKGDSDQAVRMATYSIKISPDLPQPYFELARALWHQNPFQLHKILPEALKGEVVQFRHYPSSLRLFYNMFYILSNAILMTFIIFGIVVMIKYFPLYFYDIRKNLTQEISRLLINSLKIFILFIPFFFRLDMLWAIFFWSVLLWGYVSKREKQFILVFLIVLVYLPFFLRSSSFFLDGASSDIILEMNQSNHEDWGRATEEKLRTWLGTHPDDPEVLFSLGLAEKRQGHYSEAEEFYRRAIHVDPKFSEAFSNLGNVYLAQKQTSSAIASYQQAAEINPNRGAYYYNLYRAYSQETFLSGKTDRAFQRARQLDPRLIDYYSMIVDSPTLSRLNLNRLVIDDVLIPQRLWKRFMDQFIGKEGFLFRLFKAWFEKIPSRIPFLAPILFLGFLIGMARYGRTKRFLTRCPMCGSPTYRFYLGTSDQEFICFNCYRIFIQKEKLHPKIVEKKSLQVRQFQKQNYFISRFLSFFFVGFGYLWREQVIKGLLFLLIFFIFILRFLYWNGAMPSPLPQLFSTLWSWIFWGGLSIIFYIFSVRKFYRLKPKFETEGERPGAH
;
A
#
# COMPACT_ATOMS: atom_id res chain seq x y z
N MET A 1 -15.01 34.72 11.45
CA MET A 1 -14.89 33.78 12.59
C MET A 1 -16.02 32.77 12.65
N LYS A 2 -17.29 33.15 12.91
CA LYS A 2 -18.40 32.19 13.05
C LYS A 2 -18.50 31.15 11.91
N LYS A 3 -18.34 31.58 10.65
CA LYS A 3 -18.32 30.67 9.48
C LYS A 3 -17.12 29.71 9.44
N ALA A 4 -15.94 30.16 9.88
CA ALA A 4 -14.73 29.32 9.90
C ALA A 4 -14.80 28.27 11.02
N ILE A 5 -15.37 28.64 12.18
CA ILE A 5 -15.62 27.72 13.30
C ILE A 5 -16.65 26.66 12.88
N PHE A 6 -17.72 27.06 12.21
CA PHE A 6 -18.73 26.12 11.71
C PHE A 6 -18.16 25.11 10.70
N ILE A 7 -17.32 25.57 9.78
CA ILE A 7 -16.62 24.69 8.82
C ILE A 7 -15.64 23.76 9.54
N LEU A 8 -14.94 24.25 10.56
CA LEU A 8 -14.04 23.43 11.38
C LEU A 8 -14.80 22.33 12.12
N ILE A 9 -15.97 22.65 12.69
CA ILE A 9 -16.83 21.68 13.37
C ILE A 9 -17.33 20.61 12.39
N ILE A 10 -17.77 21.00 11.19
CA ILE A 10 -18.19 20.04 10.15
C ILE A 10 -17.02 19.16 9.71
N LEU A 11 -15.84 19.73 9.51
CA LEU A 11 -14.64 18.98 9.14
C LEU A 11 -14.22 18.00 10.24
N ILE A 12 -14.29 18.40 11.52
CA ILE A 12 -13.99 17.53 12.66
C ILE A 12 -15.04 16.42 12.75
N LEU A 13 -16.33 16.72 12.66
CA LEU A 13 -17.40 15.71 12.72
C LEU A 13 -17.33 14.74 11.54
N SER A 14 -17.04 15.23 10.34
CA SER A 14 -16.89 14.41 9.14
C SER A 14 -15.63 13.53 9.23
N LEU A 15 -14.53 14.06 9.78
CA LEU A 15 -13.31 13.31 10.07
C LEU A 15 -13.56 12.23 11.15
N LEU A 16 -14.27 12.55 12.23
CA LEU A 16 -14.62 11.59 13.30
C LEU A 16 -15.58 10.49 12.83
N TYR A 17 -16.50 10.83 11.93
CA TYR A 17 -17.37 9.86 11.24
C TYR A 17 -16.55 8.93 10.34
N TYR A 18 -15.64 9.49 9.52
CA TYR A 18 -14.84 8.70 8.58
C TYR A 18 -13.77 7.82 9.26
N ILE A 19 -13.26 8.22 10.43
CA ILE A 19 -12.32 7.43 11.24
C ILE A 19 -13.05 6.35 12.07
N GLY A 20 -14.38 6.32 12.04
CA GLY A 20 -15.18 5.32 12.75
C GLY A 20 -15.20 5.53 14.27
N VAL A 21 -15.01 6.78 14.72
CA VAL A 21 -15.19 7.17 16.13
C VAL A 21 -16.69 7.39 16.44
N LEU A 22 -17.45 7.89 15.46
CA LEU A 22 -18.89 8.12 15.58
C LEU A 22 -19.76 6.99 15.02
N THR A 23 -19.16 5.99 14.38
CA THR A 23 -19.83 4.72 14.02
C THR A 23 -19.30 3.62 14.94
N LYS A 24 -20.12 2.61 15.25
CA LYS A 24 -19.55 1.36 15.81
C LYS A 24 -18.45 0.94 14.84
N LYS A 25 -17.25 0.63 15.36
CA LYS A 25 -16.24 -0.10 14.60
C LYS A 25 -16.93 -1.37 14.09
N GLU A 26 -17.44 -1.32 12.87
CA GLU A 26 -17.44 -2.50 12.03
C GLU A 26 -15.95 -2.77 11.80
N THR A 27 -15.36 -3.43 12.79
CA THR A 27 -14.18 -4.24 12.52
C THR A 27 -14.61 -5.09 11.33
N LEU A 28 -14.03 -4.81 10.16
CA LEU A 28 -14.07 -5.74 9.04
C LEU A 28 -13.91 -7.14 9.66
N PRO A 29 -14.85 -8.07 9.47
CA PRO A 29 -15.00 -9.23 10.36
C PRO A 29 -13.75 -10.10 10.47
N PHE A 30 -12.79 -9.93 9.56
CA PHE A 30 -11.77 -10.92 9.27
C PHE A 30 -10.33 -10.51 9.66
N SER A 31 -10.07 -9.30 10.17
CA SER A 31 -8.68 -8.90 10.44
C SER A 31 -8.00 -9.64 11.60
N LYS A 32 -8.78 -10.34 12.45
CA LYS A 32 -8.24 -11.16 13.53
C LYS A 32 -7.88 -12.55 13.04
N GLU A 33 -8.81 -13.30 12.44
CA GLU A 33 -8.58 -14.69 12.02
C GLU A 33 -7.69 -14.83 10.78
N PHE A 34 -7.79 -13.91 9.82
CA PHE A 34 -7.08 -14.00 8.54
C PHE A 34 -5.57 -13.76 8.66
N PHE A 35 -5.17 -13.08 9.73
CA PHE A 35 -3.79 -12.69 10.00
C PHE A 35 -3.31 -13.07 11.40
N SER A 36 -4.16 -13.68 12.22
CA SER A 36 -3.71 -14.39 13.42
C SER A 36 -2.91 -15.58 12.94
N VAL A 37 -1.72 -15.71 13.50
CA VAL A 37 -0.93 -16.94 13.41
C VAL A 37 -1.71 -18.14 13.99
N GLU A 38 -2.80 -17.87 14.71
CA GLU A 38 -3.80 -18.85 15.12
C GLU A 38 -4.73 -19.18 13.95
N SER A 39 -4.32 -20.13 13.11
CA SER A 39 -5.26 -20.94 12.34
C SER A 39 -6.19 -21.68 13.34
N PRO A 40 -7.49 -21.88 13.07
CA PRO A 40 -8.35 -22.69 13.94
C PRO A 40 -7.77 -24.08 14.19
N ALA A 41 -7.07 -24.66 13.20
CA ALA A 41 -6.37 -25.95 13.30
C ALA A 41 -5.04 -25.90 14.08
N SER A 42 -4.64 -24.71 14.56
CA SER A 42 -3.45 -24.49 15.39
C SER A 42 -3.78 -24.25 16.86
N ALA A 43 -5.04 -23.95 17.21
CA ALA A 43 -5.50 -23.94 18.60
C ALA A 43 -5.39 -25.33 19.24
N ASP A 44 -5.66 -26.39 18.47
CA ASP A 44 -5.48 -27.78 18.92
C ASP A 44 -4.02 -28.26 18.89
N ARG A 45 -3.11 -27.46 18.31
CA ARG A 45 -1.65 -27.70 18.29
C ARG A 45 -0.88 -26.66 19.11
N VAL A 46 -1.54 -26.04 20.08
CA VAL A 46 -0.81 -25.46 21.21
C VAL A 46 -0.24 -26.64 21.96
N TRP A 47 1.02 -26.98 21.70
CA TRP A 47 1.82 -27.77 22.62
C TRP A 47 1.57 -27.17 24.01
N ASP A 48 0.84 -27.90 24.84
CA ASP A 48 0.53 -27.53 26.23
C ASP A 48 1.86 -27.68 27.00
N LEU A 49 2.81 -26.79 26.72
CA LEU A 49 4.07 -26.58 27.44
C LEU A 49 3.72 -25.96 28.80
N LYS A 50 2.89 -26.66 29.56
CA LYS A 50 2.69 -26.43 30.97
C LYS A 50 4.01 -26.69 31.66
N LYS A 51 4.62 -25.60 32.15
CA LYS A 51 5.76 -25.59 33.07
C LYS A 51 6.94 -26.46 32.60
N SER A 52 7.71 -26.01 31.62
CA SER A 52 9.03 -26.57 31.37
C SER A 52 10.10 -25.49 31.42
N ALA A 53 11.23 -25.82 32.03
CA ALA A 53 12.45 -25.02 32.02
C ALA A 53 12.76 -24.53 30.60
N SER A 54 13.43 -23.37 30.49
CA SER A 54 13.93 -22.86 29.21
C SER A 54 14.64 -23.97 28.45
N LEU A 55 14.28 -24.18 27.17
CA LEU A 55 14.86 -25.25 26.34
C LEU A 55 16.39 -25.21 26.42
N SER A 56 16.99 -26.35 26.76
CA SER A 56 18.44 -26.52 26.75
C SER A 56 18.98 -26.48 25.32
N GLN A 57 20.26 -26.13 25.17
CA GLN A 57 20.91 -26.11 23.86
C GLN A 57 20.78 -27.46 23.12
N LYS A 58 20.85 -28.57 23.87
CA LYS A 58 20.72 -29.92 23.33
C LYS A 58 19.32 -30.18 22.75
N GLU A 59 18.26 -29.74 23.44
CA GLU A 59 16.88 -29.88 22.97
C GLU A 59 16.63 -29.02 21.74
N LEU A 60 17.15 -27.79 21.73
CA LEU A 60 17.10 -26.90 20.56
C LEU A 60 17.76 -27.56 19.35
N ASP A 61 18.96 -28.12 19.54
CA ASP A 61 19.70 -28.79 18.46
C ASP A 61 18.97 -30.05 17.97
N GLN A 62 18.32 -30.81 18.84
CA GLN A 62 17.45 -31.92 18.44
C GLN A 62 16.25 -31.46 17.60
N LEU A 63 15.57 -30.37 18.00
CA LEU A 63 14.45 -29.81 17.23
C LEU A 63 14.90 -29.29 15.86
N PHE A 64 16.08 -28.66 15.80
CA PHE A 64 16.67 -28.22 14.54
C PHE A 64 17.02 -29.42 13.64
N GLN A 65 17.53 -30.51 14.19
CA GLN A 65 17.76 -31.73 13.41
C GLN A 65 16.45 -32.31 12.86
N LEU A 66 15.39 -32.37 13.68
CA LEU A 66 14.07 -32.84 13.24
C LEU A 66 13.49 -31.99 12.10
N LYS A 67 13.64 -30.66 12.18
CA LYS A 67 13.29 -29.72 11.10
C LYS A 67 13.99 -30.11 9.79
N LEU A 68 15.31 -30.36 9.85
CA LEU A 68 16.10 -30.76 8.69
C LEU A 68 15.71 -32.14 8.16
N ASP A 69 15.40 -33.10 9.04
CA ASP A 69 14.92 -34.43 8.63
C ASP A 69 13.61 -34.35 7.86
N LYS A 70 12.67 -33.52 8.33
CA LYS A 70 11.40 -33.33 7.64
C LYS A 70 11.53 -32.52 6.34
N GLY A 71 12.62 -31.79 6.12
CA GLY A 71 12.75 -30.87 4.98
C GLY A 71 11.88 -29.62 5.13
N ILE A 72 11.57 -29.23 6.38
CA ILE A 72 10.82 -28.01 6.69
C ILE A 72 11.78 -26.82 6.64
N GLN A 73 11.42 -25.75 5.93
CA GLN A 73 12.25 -24.54 5.89
C GLN A 73 12.01 -23.63 7.09
N ASN A 74 10.76 -23.45 7.51
CA ASN A 74 10.35 -22.61 8.65
C ASN A 74 9.41 -23.37 9.58
N VAL A 75 9.61 -23.20 10.89
CA VAL A 75 8.69 -23.68 11.92
C VAL A 75 8.22 -22.46 12.73
N PRO A 76 7.19 -21.73 12.25
CA PRO A 76 6.80 -20.46 12.84
C PRO A 76 6.45 -20.56 14.32
N ILE A 77 5.69 -21.59 14.71
CA ILE A 77 5.26 -21.80 16.10
C ILE A 77 6.46 -21.83 17.06
N LEU A 78 7.47 -22.65 16.75
CA LEU A 78 8.69 -22.74 17.56
C LEU A 78 9.49 -21.43 17.52
N SER A 79 9.55 -20.78 16.36
CA SER A 79 10.22 -19.48 16.22
C SER A 79 9.58 -18.40 17.09
N PHE A 80 8.24 -18.33 17.13
CA PHE A 80 7.50 -17.39 17.97
C PHE A 80 7.64 -17.70 19.45
N TYR A 81 7.70 -18.99 19.82
CA TYR A 81 8.03 -19.41 21.17
C TYR A 81 9.42 -18.91 21.60
N LEU A 82 10.44 -19.09 20.76
CA LEU A 82 11.81 -18.63 21.02
C LEU A 82 11.92 -17.10 21.09
N ILE A 83 11.14 -16.39 20.27
CA ILE A 83 11.00 -14.93 20.35
C ILE A 83 10.45 -14.52 21.71
N ARG A 84 9.39 -15.19 22.19
CA ARG A 84 8.79 -14.90 23.50
C ARG A 84 9.76 -15.20 24.65
N GLU A 85 10.51 -16.30 24.57
CA GLU A 85 11.57 -16.62 25.55
C GLU A 85 12.68 -15.57 25.53
N SER A 86 13.08 -15.10 24.35
CA SER A 86 14.02 -13.98 24.20
C SER A 86 13.49 -12.72 24.89
N GLU A 87 12.24 -12.33 24.63
CA GLU A 87 11.59 -11.18 25.27
C GLU A 87 11.57 -11.30 26.80
N GLN A 88 11.24 -12.48 27.34
CA GLN A 88 11.26 -12.73 28.77
C GLN A 88 12.68 -12.62 29.36
N ALA A 89 13.69 -13.16 28.68
CA ALA A 89 15.08 -13.05 29.11
C ALA A 89 15.56 -11.59 29.15
N ARG A 90 15.19 -10.77 28.14
CA ARG A 90 15.45 -9.32 28.15
C ARG A 90 14.79 -8.64 29.35
N GLY A 91 13.54 -8.99 29.65
CA GLY A 91 12.81 -8.45 30.81
C GLY A 91 13.45 -8.79 32.16
N LYS A 92 14.15 -9.93 32.25
CA LYS A 92 14.90 -10.37 33.43
C LYS A 92 16.34 -9.81 33.50
N GLY A 93 16.79 -9.11 32.46
CA GLY A 93 18.16 -8.59 32.35
C GLY A 93 19.19 -9.60 31.81
N ASP A 94 18.79 -10.82 31.44
CA ASP A 94 19.69 -11.81 30.82
C ASP A 94 19.78 -11.56 29.30
N SER A 95 20.65 -10.62 28.94
CA SER A 95 20.86 -10.23 27.55
C SER A 95 21.51 -11.32 26.70
N ASP A 96 22.33 -12.19 27.30
CA ASP A 96 23.01 -13.26 26.57
C ASP A 96 22.02 -14.38 26.21
N GLN A 97 21.15 -14.78 27.14
CA GLN A 97 20.06 -15.71 26.84
C GLN A 97 19.11 -15.13 25.78
N ALA A 98 18.79 -13.84 25.86
CA ALA A 98 17.95 -13.20 24.86
C ALA A 98 18.53 -13.28 23.45
N VAL A 99 19.82 -12.94 23.29
CA VAL A 99 20.53 -13.02 22.00
C VAL A 99 20.61 -14.46 21.52
N ARG A 100 20.86 -15.43 22.41
CA ARG A 100 20.87 -16.87 22.07
C ARG A 100 19.53 -17.33 21.52
N MET A 101 18.43 -17.06 22.22
CA MET A 101 17.09 -17.49 21.81
C MET A 101 16.66 -16.81 20.49
N ALA A 102 16.94 -15.52 20.33
CA ALA A 102 16.66 -14.80 19.09
C ALA A 102 17.47 -15.35 17.91
N THR A 103 18.76 -15.62 18.11
CA THR A 103 19.62 -16.23 17.08
C THR A 103 19.09 -17.62 16.69
N TYR A 104 18.64 -18.40 17.67
CA TYR A 104 18.08 -19.73 17.40
C TYR A 104 16.75 -19.65 16.64
N SER A 105 15.92 -18.64 16.93
CA SER A 105 14.68 -18.42 16.19
C SER A 105 14.91 -18.17 14.70
N ILE A 106 16.01 -17.48 14.32
CA ILE A 106 16.42 -17.29 12.92
C ILE A 106 16.81 -18.63 12.28
N LYS A 107 17.54 -19.49 13.00
CA LYS A 107 17.91 -20.82 12.49
C LYS A 107 16.68 -21.69 12.24
N ILE A 108 15.69 -21.61 13.13
CA ILE A 108 14.45 -22.36 13.01
C ILE A 108 13.58 -21.85 11.85
N SER A 109 13.46 -20.54 11.69
CA SER A 109 12.64 -19.93 10.62
C SER A 109 13.35 -18.75 9.95
N PRO A 110 14.25 -19.00 9.00
CA PRO A 110 15.04 -17.95 8.33
C PRO A 110 14.23 -17.06 7.39
N ASP A 111 13.06 -17.51 6.90
CA ASP A 111 12.22 -16.67 6.01
C ASP A 111 11.22 -15.82 6.80
N LEU A 112 11.17 -15.97 8.12
CA LEU A 112 10.37 -15.12 8.98
C LEU A 112 11.14 -13.83 9.29
N PRO A 113 10.55 -12.64 9.09
CA PRO A 113 11.21 -11.38 9.45
C PRO A 113 11.35 -11.16 10.97
N GLN A 114 10.46 -11.76 11.77
CA GLN A 114 10.33 -11.54 13.21
C GLN A 114 11.58 -11.92 14.00
N PRO A 115 12.21 -13.08 13.77
CA PRO A 115 13.47 -13.47 14.39
C PRO A 115 14.58 -12.44 14.28
N TYR A 116 14.76 -11.84 13.09
CA TYR A 116 15.79 -10.82 12.84
C TYR A 116 15.53 -9.55 13.65
N PHE A 117 14.25 -9.17 13.73
CA PHE A 117 13.82 -8.00 14.47
C PHE A 117 13.95 -8.16 15.99
N GLU A 118 13.74 -9.36 16.52
CA GLU A 118 14.05 -9.63 17.93
C GLU A 118 15.56 -9.73 18.18
N LEU A 119 16.34 -10.32 17.26
CA LEU A 119 17.79 -10.34 17.42
C LEU A 119 18.36 -8.92 17.49
N ALA A 120 17.90 -8.02 16.62
CA ALA A 120 18.28 -6.61 16.67
C ALA A 120 17.94 -5.95 18.02
N ARG A 121 16.77 -6.27 18.60
CA ARG A 121 16.35 -5.79 19.93
C ARG A 121 17.17 -6.36 21.07
N ALA A 122 17.47 -7.66 21.03
CA ALA A 122 18.31 -8.32 22.01
C ALA A 122 19.73 -7.74 22.00
N LEU A 123 20.32 -7.53 20.81
CA LEU A 123 21.62 -6.88 20.64
C LEU A 123 21.62 -5.42 21.10
N TRP A 124 20.55 -4.67 20.83
CA TRP A 124 20.39 -3.31 21.34
C TRP A 124 20.38 -3.27 22.86
N HIS A 125 19.66 -4.18 23.52
CA HIS A 125 19.63 -4.27 24.97
C HIS A 125 20.97 -4.73 25.57
N GLN A 126 21.70 -5.59 24.87
CA GLN A 126 23.03 -6.01 25.30
C GLN A 126 24.03 -4.84 25.23
N ASN A 127 24.07 -4.11 24.10
CA ASN A 127 24.91 -2.93 23.96
C ASN A 127 24.42 -2.01 22.81
N PRO A 128 23.80 -0.86 23.11
CA PRO A 128 23.29 0.08 22.10
C PRO A 128 24.36 0.67 21.16
N PHE A 129 25.64 0.68 21.58
CA PHE A 129 26.74 1.24 20.77
C PHE A 129 27.23 0.29 19.68
N GLN A 130 26.78 -0.97 19.66
CA GLN A 130 27.14 -1.94 18.61
C GLN A 130 26.24 -1.83 17.37
N LEU A 131 26.06 -0.61 16.86
CA LEU A 131 25.23 -0.34 15.67
C LEU A 131 25.66 -1.15 14.44
N HIS A 132 26.95 -1.46 14.32
CA HIS A 132 27.51 -2.30 13.24
C HIS A 132 27.00 -3.74 13.24
N LYS A 133 26.47 -4.26 14.37
CA LYS A 133 25.81 -5.58 14.44
C LYS A 133 24.29 -5.47 14.40
N ILE A 134 23.73 -4.45 15.05
CA ILE A 134 22.27 -4.26 15.17
C ILE A 134 21.65 -3.91 13.82
N LEU A 135 22.24 -2.95 13.10
CA LEU A 135 21.65 -2.42 11.88
C LEU A 135 21.61 -3.45 10.74
N PRO A 136 22.64 -4.28 10.50
CA PRO A 136 22.55 -5.36 9.52
C PRO A 136 21.44 -6.37 9.80
N GLU A 137 21.22 -6.76 11.06
CA GLU A 137 20.14 -7.70 11.40
C GLU A 137 18.75 -7.07 11.21
N ALA A 138 18.58 -5.80 11.59
CA ALA A 138 17.34 -5.08 11.29
C ALA A 138 17.08 -4.95 9.78
N LEU A 139 18.12 -4.63 8.99
CA LEU A 139 18.02 -4.55 7.53
C LEU A 139 17.73 -5.91 6.89
N LYS A 140 18.32 -7.01 7.40
CA LYS A 140 17.98 -8.36 6.96
C LYS A 140 16.51 -8.67 7.24
N GLY A 141 16.00 -8.32 8.41
CA GLY A 141 14.58 -8.47 8.74
C GLY A 141 13.67 -7.76 7.73
N GLU A 142 13.99 -6.53 7.35
CA GLU A 142 13.26 -5.80 6.29
C GLU A 142 13.34 -6.52 4.93
N VAL A 143 14.53 -6.95 4.51
CA VAL A 143 14.71 -7.70 3.24
C VAL A 143 13.90 -8.99 3.24
N VAL A 144 13.90 -9.72 4.36
CA VAL A 144 13.12 -10.95 4.53
C VAL A 144 11.62 -10.64 4.51
N GLN A 145 11.18 -9.53 5.11
CA GLN A 145 9.78 -9.09 5.08
C GLN A 145 9.26 -8.88 3.65
N PHE A 146 10.09 -8.39 2.73
CA PHE A 146 9.72 -8.25 1.32
C PHE A 146 9.72 -9.57 0.55
N ARG A 147 10.55 -10.54 0.96
CA ARG A 147 10.62 -11.87 0.31
C ARG A 147 9.55 -12.83 0.80
N HIS A 148 9.19 -12.74 2.08
CA HIS A 148 8.15 -13.56 2.70
C HIS A 148 6.78 -13.11 2.20
N TYR A 149 6.14 -13.95 1.38
CA TYR A 149 4.94 -13.59 0.64
C TYR A 149 3.82 -12.99 1.52
N PRO A 150 3.38 -13.63 2.64
CA PRO A 150 2.34 -13.09 3.50
C PRO A 150 2.66 -11.70 4.08
N SER A 151 3.91 -11.49 4.50
CA SER A 151 4.35 -10.19 5.03
C SER A 151 4.42 -9.12 3.94
N SER A 152 4.89 -9.48 2.74
CA SER A 152 4.97 -8.57 1.61
C SER A 152 3.58 -8.12 1.14
N LEU A 153 2.61 -9.04 1.10
CA LEU A 153 1.22 -8.78 0.73
C LEU A 153 0.57 -7.77 1.71
N ARG A 154 0.78 -7.97 3.01
CA ARG A 154 0.27 -7.07 4.06
C ARG A 154 0.90 -5.68 3.99
N LEU A 155 2.21 -5.59 3.76
CA LEU A 155 2.91 -4.31 3.59
C LEU A 155 2.34 -3.54 2.40
N PHE A 156 2.17 -4.22 1.27
CA PHE A 156 1.59 -3.64 0.07
C PHE A 156 0.18 -3.11 0.34
N TYR A 157 -0.68 -3.89 0.98
CA TYR A 157 -2.04 -3.47 1.34
C TYR A 157 -2.03 -2.22 2.24
N ASN A 158 -1.25 -2.24 3.31
CA ASN A 158 -1.17 -1.10 4.24
C ASN A 158 -0.70 0.18 3.53
N MET A 159 0.31 0.07 2.66
CA MET A 159 0.82 1.21 1.89
C MET A 159 -0.22 1.73 0.89
N PHE A 160 -0.89 0.81 0.18
CA PHE A 160 -1.94 1.12 -0.78
C PHE A 160 -3.16 1.79 -0.11
N TYR A 161 -3.59 1.26 1.04
CA TYR A 161 -4.71 1.80 1.82
C TYR A 161 -4.42 3.22 2.32
N ILE A 162 -3.22 3.45 2.90
CA ILE A 162 -2.82 4.78 3.38
C ILE A 162 -2.74 5.77 2.22
N LEU A 163 -2.12 5.38 1.10
CA LEU A 163 -1.95 6.26 -0.05
C LEU A 163 -3.29 6.63 -0.70
N SER A 164 -4.18 5.65 -0.92
CA SER A 164 -5.49 5.88 -1.54
C SER A 164 -6.37 6.78 -0.68
N ASN A 165 -6.44 6.56 0.63
CA ASN A 165 -7.19 7.41 1.54
C ASN A 165 -6.56 8.81 1.68
N ALA A 166 -5.23 8.93 1.65
CA ALA A 166 -4.56 10.23 1.68
C ALA A 166 -4.88 11.07 0.43
N ILE A 167 -4.88 10.43 -0.74
CA ILE A 167 -5.28 11.05 -2.01
C ILE A 167 -6.73 11.54 -1.92
N LEU A 168 -7.64 10.68 -1.46
CA LEU A 168 -9.05 11.02 -1.30
C LEU A 168 -9.24 12.23 -0.39
N MET A 169 -8.67 12.20 0.82
CA MET A 169 -8.78 13.28 1.80
C MET A 169 -8.19 14.60 1.26
N THR A 170 -7.06 14.52 0.58
CA THR A 170 -6.42 15.67 -0.08
C THR A 170 -7.38 16.35 -1.06
N PHE A 171 -8.05 15.55 -1.89
CA PHE A 171 -8.96 16.11 -2.88
C PHE A 171 -10.32 16.53 -2.30
N ILE A 172 -10.82 15.88 -1.24
CA ILE A 172 -12.01 16.36 -0.51
C ILE A 172 -11.74 17.77 0.03
N ILE A 173 -10.59 17.98 0.68
CA ILE A 173 -10.18 19.32 1.14
C ILE A 173 -10.08 20.29 -0.02
N PHE A 174 -9.45 19.89 -1.14
CA PHE A 174 -9.37 20.73 -2.33
C PHE A 174 -10.76 21.14 -2.85
N GLY A 175 -11.72 20.20 -2.92
CA GLY A 175 -13.10 20.48 -3.29
C GLY A 175 -13.75 21.50 -2.36
N ILE A 176 -13.62 21.34 -1.05
CA ILE A 176 -14.13 22.28 -0.04
C ILE A 176 -13.52 23.68 -0.21
N VAL A 177 -12.21 23.77 -0.48
CA VAL A 177 -11.53 25.05 -0.77
C VAL A 177 -12.14 25.74 -1.98
N VAL A 178 -12.28 25.00 -3.08
CA VAL A 178 -12.88 25.50 -4.33
C VAL A 178 -14.30 26.01 -4.05
N MET A 179 -15.10 25.25 -3.29
CA MET A 179 -16.45 25.69 -2.93
C MET A 179 -16.44 27.00 -2.14
N ILE A 180 -15.68 27.09 -1.05
CA ILE A 180 -15.63 28.29 -0.20
C ILE A 180 -15.16 29.52 -1.01
N LYS A 181 -14.20 29.32 -1.91
CA LYS A 181 -13.60 30.39 -2.72
C LYS A 181 -14.57 30.92 -3.80
N TYR A 182 -15.28 30.04 -4.50
CA TYR A 182 -15.98 30.39 -5.74
C TYR A 182 -17.50 30.55 -5.61
N PHE A 183 -18.16 29.91 -4.64
CA PHE A 183 -19.60 30.11 -4.43
C PHE A 183 -20.04 31.57 -4.23
N PRO A 184 -19.30 32.41 -3.48
CA PRO A 184 -19.69 33.80 -3.34
C PRO A 184 -19.71 34.55 -4.68
N LEU A 185 -18.87 34.15 -5.64
CA LEU A 185 -18.88 34.72 -6.99
C LEU A 185 -20.09 34.24 -7.78
N TYR A 186 -20.40 32.95 -7.73
CA TYR A 186 -21.59 32.38 -8.34
C TYR A 186 -22.87 33.08 -7.87
N PHE A 187 -23.05 33.23 -6.56
CA PHE A 187 -24.22 33.92 -6.03
C PHE A 187 -24.25 35.43 -6.29
N TYR A 188 -23.08 36.06 -6.45
CA TYR A 188 -23.01 37.45 -6.88
C TYR A 188 -23.54 37.60 -8.31
N ASP A 189 -23.17 36.68 -9.21
CA ASP A 189 -23.62 36.64 -10.60
C ASP A 189 -25.13 36.37 -10.71
N ILE A 190 -25.64 35.39 -9.95
CA ILE A 190 -27.09 35.14 -9.82
C ILE A 190 -27.82 36.41 -9.36
N ARG A 191 -27.37 37.03 -8.27
CA ARG A 191 -28.02 38.23 -7.73
C ARG A 191 -28.00 39.39 -8.71
N LYS A 192 -26.97 39.50 -9.54
CA LYS A 192 -26.85 40.54 -10.55
C LYS A 192 -27.82 40.31 -11.73
N ASN A 193 -28.05 39.06 -12.09
CA ASN A 193 -28.90 38.68 -13.23
C ASN A 193 -30.38 38.49 -12.86
N LEU A 194 -30.72 38.23 -11.59
CA LEU A 194 -32.11 38.31 -11.11
C LEU A 194 -32.54 39.76 -10.88
N THR A 195 -33.82 40.05 -11.12
CA THR A 195 -34.43 41.38 -11.01
C THR A 195 -34.22 42.01 -9.62
N GLN A 196 -34.11 43.35 -9.57
CA GLN A 196 -33.77 44.10 -8.35
C GLN A 196 -34.79 43.96 -7.20
N GLU A 197 -35.99 43.45 -7.48
CA GLU A 197 -37.10 43.37 -6.53
C GLU A 197 -37.06 42.17 -5.57
N ILE A 198 -36.14 41.22 -5.78
CA ILE A 198 -36.13 40.00 -4.96
C ILE A 198 -35.54 40.27 -3.57
N SER A 199 -36.31 39.93 -2.54
CA SER A 199 -35.93 40.14 -1.14
C SER A 199 -34.62 39.41 -0.80
N ARG A 200 -33.81 40.04 0.07
CA ARG A 200 -32.53 39.44 0.54
C ARG A 200 -32.73 38.07 1.19
N LEU A 201 -33.91 37.83 1.77
CA LEU A 201 -34.28 36.60 2.44
C LEU A 201 -34.44 35.47 1.42
N LEU A 202 -35.16 35.70 0.32
CA LEU A 202 -35.35 34.72 -0.75
C LEU A 202 -34.01 34.35 -1.42
N ILE A 203 -33.13 35.32 -1.64
CA ILE A 203 -31.77 35.05 -2.16
C ILE A 203 -30.97 34.18 -1.17
N ASN A 204 -31.08 34.43 0.14
CA ASN A 204 -30.39 33.61 1.13
C ASN A 204 -30.98 32.20 1.24
N SER A 205 -32.30 32.05 1.11
CA SER A 205 -32.95 30.74 1.01
C SER A 205 -32.51 29.98 -0.24
N LEU A 206 -32.44 30.66 -1.39
CA LEU A 206 -31.93 30.09 -2.65
C LEU A 206 -30.48 29.64 -2.53
N LYS A 207 -29.64 30.37 -1.77
CA LYS A 207 -28.25 29.94 -1.51
C LYS A 207 -28.19 28.62 -0.78
N ILE A 208 -28.99 28.48 0.27
CA ILE A 208 -29.07 27.25 1.07
C ILE A 208 -29.64 26.15 0.18
N PHE A 209 -30.74 26.40 -0.52
CA PHE A 209 -31.35 25.41 -1.40
C PHE A 209 -30.36 24.86 -2.43
N ILE A 210 -29.68 25.73 -3.20
CA ILE A 210 -28.69 25.30 -4.19
C ILE A 210 -27.58 24.49 -3.53
N LEU A 211 -27.05 24.92 -2.37
CA LEU A 211 -26.04 24.19 -1.59
C LEU A 211 -26.46 22.78 -1.18
N PHE A 212 -27.76 22.56 -1.01
CA PHE A 212 -28.29 21.28 -0.55
C PHE A 212 -29.01 20.46 -1.63
N ILE A 213 -29.07 20.93 -2.89
CA ILE A 213 -29.71 20.21 -4.02
C ILE A 213 -29.26 18.74 -4.06
N PRO A 214 -27.95 18.40 -4.06
CA PRO A 214 -27.53 17.01 -4.12
C PRO A 214 -28.07 16.15 -2.97
N PHE A 215 -28.13 16.72 -1.77
CA PHE A 215 -28.61 16.01 -0.58
C PHE A 215 -30.13 15.82 -0.58
N PHE A 216 -30.90 16.78 -1.10
CA PHE A 216 -32.35 16.64 -1.26
C PHE A 216 -32.73 15.49 -2.20
N PHE A 217 -31.96 15.31 -3.27
CA PHE A 217 -32.14 14.21 -4.22
C PHE A 217 -31.49 12.89 -3.75
N ARG A 218 -30.99 12.84 -2.50
CA ARG A 218 -30.24 11.68 -1.96
C ARG A 218 -29.11 11.24 -2.89
N LEU A 219 -28.48 12.19 -3.58
CA LEU A 219 -27.34 11.91 -4.43
C LEU A 219 -26.16 11.51 -3.55
N ASP A 220 -25.47 10.45 -3.92
CA ASP A 220 -24.24 10.03 -3.26
C ASP A 220 -23.21 11.18 -3.26
N MET A 221 -22.25 11.12 -2.33
CA MET A 221 -21.21 12.14 -2.19
C MET A 221 -20.46 12.40 -3.52
N LEU A 222 -20.30 11.37 -4.36
CA LEU A 222 -19.72 11.47 -5.71
C LEU A 222 -20.51 12.41 -6.63
N TRP A 223 -21.82 12.21 -6.69
CA TRP A 223 -22.73 13.01 -7.50
C TRP A 223 -22.84 14.44 -6.97
N ALA A 224 -22.75 14.63 -5.65
CA ALA A 224 -22.65 15.96 -5.05
C ALA A 224 -21.36 16.69 -5.50
N ILE A 225 -20.20 16.03 -5.44
CA ILE A 225 -18.93 16.63 -5.89
C ILE A 225 -18.96 16.93 -7.39
N PHE A 226 -19.54 16.04 -8.20
CA PHE A 226 -19.73 16.26 -9.62
C PHE A 226 -20.62 17.49 -9.89
N PHE A 227 -21.78 17.57 -9.23
CA PHE A 227 -22.69 18.72 -9.33
C PHE A 227 -21.97 20.04 -9.03
N TRP A 228 -21.19 20.10 -7.95
CA TRP A 228 -20.44 21.30 -7.58
C TRP A 228 -19.33 21.64 -8.56
N SER A 229 -18.64 20.62 -9.07
CA SER A 229 -17.58 20.78 -10.07
C SER A 229 -18.13 21.39 -11.35
N VAL A 230 -19.32 20.96 -11.78
CA VAL A 230 -20.03 21.49 -12.95
C VAL A 230 -20.48 22.92 -12.70
N LEU A 231 -21.13 23.17 -11.56
CA LEU A 231 -21.67 24.48 -11.21
C LEU A 231 -20.59 25.56 -11.15
N LEU A 232 -19.44 25.24 -10.55
CA LEU A 232 -18.36 26.18 -10.34
C LEU A 232 -17.36 26.22 -11.50
N TRP A 233 -17.50 25.35 -12.50
CA TRP A 233 -16.53 25.18 -13.59
C TRP A 233 -16.12 26.48 -14.27
N GLY A 234 -17.06 27.41 -14.45
CA GLY A 234 -16.79 28.70 -15.08
C GLY A 234 -15.88 29.63 -14.27
N TYR A 235 -15.96 29.58 -12.94
CA TYR A 235 -15.31 30.52 -12.03
C TYR A 235 -13.89 30.09 -11.65
N VAL A 236 -13.61 28.79 -11.70
CA VAL A 236 -12.35 28.17 -11.27
C VAL A 236 -11.19 28.49 -12.22
N SER A 237 -9.95 28.58 -11.70
CA SER A 237 -8.76 28.85 -12.51
C SER A 237 -8.39 27.68 -13.45
N LYS A 238 -7.56 27.94 -14.48
CA LYS A 238 -7.15 26.91 -15.45
C LYS A 238 -6.47 25.71 -14.78
N ARG A 239 -5.59 25.95 -13.80
CA ARG A 239 -4.88 24.89 -13.06
C ARG A 239 -5.83 24.11 -12.16
N GLU A 240 -6.69 24.79 -11.41
CA GLU A 240 -7.69 24.12 -10.56
C GLU A 240 -8.66 23.27 -11.39
N LYS A 241 -9.07 23.69 -12.61
CA LYS A 241 -9.89 22.86 -13.51
C LYS A 241 -9.21 21.54 -13.87
N GLN A 242 -7.91 21.56 -14.15
CA GLN A 242 -7.14 20.34 -14.41
C GLN A 242 -7.18 19.40 -13.20
N PHE A 243 -7.00 19.95 -12.00
CA PHE A 243 -7.06 19.15 -10.76
C PHE A 243 -8.47 18.69 -10.39
N ILE A 244 -9.52 19.46 -10.69
CA ILE A 244 -10.91 19.00 -10.57
C ILE A 244 -11.14 17.83 -11.52
N LEU A 245 -10.63 17.88 -12.75
CA LEU A 245 -10.77 16.79 -13.71
C LEU A 245 -10.02 15.53 -13.23
N VAL A 246 -8.78 15.67 -12.75
CA VAL A 246 -8.03 14.56 -12.13
C VAL A 246 -8.78 14.04 -10.90
N PHE A 247 -9.35 14.91 -10.06
CA PHE A 247 -10.12 14.50 -8.89
C PHE A 247 -11.36 13.70 -9.27
N LEU A 248 -12.12 14.17 -10.26
CA LEU A 248 -13.30 13.45 -10.76
C LEU A 248 -12.90 12.08 -11.31
N ILE A 249 -11.77 11.98 -12.03
CA ILE A 249 -11.21 10.70 -12.47
C ILE A 249 -10.87 9.80 -11.28
N VAL A 250 -10.13 10.33 -10.28
CA VAL A 250 -9.74 9.58 -9.08
C VAL A 250 -10.96 9.12 -8.27
N LEU A 251 -11.95 9.99 -8.07
CA LEU A 251 -13.21 9.68 -7.38
C LEU A 251 -14.02 8.62 -8.10
N VAL A 252 -14.08 8.71 -9.43
CA VAL A 252 -14.74 7.70 -10.27
C VAL A 252 -14.09 6.33 -10.08
N TYR A 253 -12.77 6.27 -9.91
CA TYR A 253 -12.05 5.01 -9.74
C TYR A 253 -11.87 4.57 -8.29
N LEU A 254 -12.12 5.45 -7.32
CA LEU A 254 -11.98 5.13 -5.90
C LEU A 254 -12.82 3.91 -5.47
N PRO A 255 -14.11 3.76 -5.86
CA PRO A 255 -14.87 2.55 -5.52
C PRO A 255 -14.28 1.27 -6.10
N PHE A 256 -13.72 1.31 -7.32
CA PHE A 256 -12.97 0.20 -7.90
C PHE A 256 -11.75 -0.11 -7.05
N PHE A 257 -10.96 0.90 -6.66
CA PHE A 257 -9.79 0.70 -5.80
C PHE A 257 -10.16 0.16 -4.41
N LEU A 258 -11.24 0.63 -3.80
CA LEU A 258 -11.71 0.16 -2.49
C LEU A 258 -12.25 -1.29 -2.57
N ARG A 259 -13.10 -1.61 -3.56
CA ARG A 259 -13.60 -2.98 -3.79
C ARG A 259 -12.47 -3.94 -4.19
N SER A 260 -11.51 -3.46 -4.97
CA SER A 260 -10.32 -4.23 -5.34
C SER A 260 -9.45 -4.51 -4.13
N SER A 261 -9.35 -3.55 -3.19
CA SER A 261 -8.59 -3.73 -1.95
C SER A 261 -9.25 -4.72 -0.99
N SER A 262 -10.58 -4.84 -0.97
CA SER A 262 -11.26 -5.89 -0.20
C SER A 262 -11.13 -7.26 -0.84
N PHE A 263 -11.23 -7.36 -2.17
CA PHE A 263 -10.96 -8.62 -2.90
C PHE A 263 -9.51 -9.09 -2.75
N PHE A 264 -8.57 -8.16 -2.55
CA PHE A 264 -7.16 -8.42 -2.25
C PHE A 264 -6.95 -9.27 -0.99
N LEU A 265 -7.95 -9.34 -0.12
CA LEU A 265 -7.90 -9.97 1.20
C LEU A 265 -8.90 -11.10 1.32
N ASP A 266 -10.12 -10.92 0.84
CA ASP A 266 -11.23 -11.82 1.12
C ASP A 266 -11.52 -12.81 -0.03
N GLY A 267 -10.62 -12.91 -1.02
CA GLY A 267 -10.79 -13.82 -2.15
C GLY A 267 -10.48 -15.27 -1.77
N ALA A 268 -11.36 -16.21 -2.13
CA ALA A 268 -11.08 -17.66 -1.99
C ALA A 268 -9.75 -18.08 -2.64
N SER A 269 -9.27 -17.32 -3.62
CA SER A 269 -7.99 -17.53 -4.27
C SER A 269 -6.79 -16.91 -3.55
N SER A 270 -6.97 -15.81 -2.81
CA SER A 270 -5.90 -15.28 -1.96
C SER A 270 -5.59 -16.26 -0.82
N ASP A 271 -6.62 -16.90 -0.27
CA ASP A 271 -6.46 -18.00 0.70
C ASP A 271 -5.61 -19.13 0.14
N ILE A 272 -5.94 -19.62 -1.06
CA ILE A 272 -5.18 -20.72 -1.67
C ILE A 272 -3.73 -20.35 -1.95
N ILE A 273 -3.43 -19.09 -2.31
CA ILE A 273 -2.05 -18.66 -2.49
C ILE A 273 -1.27 -18.65 -1.16
N LEU A 274 -1.92 -18.31 -0.05
CA LEU A 274 -1.32 -18.41 1.27
C LEU A 274 -1.08 -19.87 1.68
N GLU A 275 -2.05 -20.76 1.43
CA GLU A 275 -1.92 -22.19 1.69
C GLU A 275 -0.79 -22.83 0.84
N MET A 276 -0.66 -22.43 -0.43
CA MET A 276 0.48 -22.86 -1.26
C MET A 276 1.81 -22.36 -0.71
N ASN A 277 1.89 -21.11 -0.24
CA ASN A 277 3.09 -20.58 0.41
C ASN A 277 3.43 -21.34 1.70
N GLN A 278 2.42 -21.71 2.50
CA GLN A 278 2.61 -22.55 3.68
C GLN A 278 3.15 -23.92 3.30
N SER A 279 2.58 -24.59 2.29
CA SER A 279 3.08 -25.88 1.80
C SER A 279 4.55 -25.80 1.34
N ASN A 280 4.96 -24.70 0.73
CA ASN A 280 6.34 -24.51 0.27
C ASN A 280 7.35 -24.42 1.42
N HIS A 281 7.04 -23.61 2.44
CA HIS A 281 8.04 -23.10 3.36
C HIS A 281 7.79 -23.43 4.82
N GLU A 282 6.59 -23.84 5.20
CA GLU A 282 6.17 -24.04 6.60
C GLU A 282 5.78 -25.49 6.87
N ASP A 283 5.33 -25.77 8.10
CA ASP A 283 4.80 -27.08 8.47
C ASP A 283 3.48 -27.35 7.73
N TRP A 284 3.42 -28.45 6.99
CA TRP A 284 2.24 -28.86 6.24
C TRP A 284 1.19 -29.44 7.19
N GLY A 285 0.13 -28.67 7.44
CA GLY A 285 -1.00 -29.14 8.23
C GLY A 285 -2.05 -29.85 7.38
N ARG A 286 -2.80 -30.77 8.00
CA ARG A 286 -4.02 -31.35 7.41
C ARG A 286 -5.00 -30.29 6.91
N ALA A 287 -5.10 -29.16 7.62
CA ALA A 287 -5.96 -28.04 7.22
C ALA A 287 -5.53 -27.38 5.89
N THR A 288 -4.21 -27.23 5.67
CA THR A 288 -3.66 -26.71 4.41
C THR A 288 -3.97 -27.66 3.26
N GLU A 289 -3.74 -28.96 3.48
CA GLU A 289 -4.05 -30.00 2.51
C GLU A 289 -5.55 -30.05 2.17
N GLU A 290 -6.42 -30.01 3.17
CA GLU A 290 -7.88 -30.01 3.00
C GLU A 290 -8.36 -28.81 2.16
N LYS A 291 -7.83 -27.61 2.42
CA LYS A 291 -8.16 -26.42 1.64
C LYS A 291 -7.68 -26.53 0.20
N LEU A 292 -6.46 -27.01 -0.04
CA LEU A 292 -5.92 -27.22 -1.39
C LEU A 292 -6.72 -28.29 -2.14
N ARG A 293 -7.10 -29.39 -1.50
CA ARG A 293 -7.97 -30.44 -2.08
C ARG A 293 -9.38 -29.93 -2.38
N THR A 294 -9.96 -29.15 -1.49
CA THR A 294 -11.27 -28.52 -1.69
C THR A 294 -11.25 -27.59 -2.90
N TRP A 295 -10.17 -26.82 -3.07
CA TRP A 295 -9.98 -25.99 -4.26
C TRP A 295 -9.92 -26.82 -5.54
N LEU A 296 -9.16 -27.92 -5.55
CA LEU A 296 -9.12 -28.83 -6.70
C LEU A 296 -10.47 -29.45 -7.04
N GLY A 297 -11.36 -29.62 -6.05
CA GLY A 297 -12.73 -30.07 -6.29
C GLY A 297 -13.52 -29.15 -7.24
N THR A 298 -13.18 -27.86 -7.28
CA THR A 298 -13.80 -26.87 -8.19
C THR A 298 -12.89 -26.47 -9.36
N HIS A 299 -11.57 -26.64 -9.21
CA HIS A 299 -10.55 -26.29 -10.20
C HIS A 299 -9.59 -27.48 -10.42
N PRO A 300 -10.03 -28.54 -11.11
CA PRO A 300 -9.28 -29.81 -11.17
C PRO A 300 -7.94 -29.72 -11.90
N ASP A 301 -7.81 -28.74 -12.81
CA ASP A 301 -6.64 -28.51 -13.67
C ASP A 301 -5.82 -27.30 -13.21
N ASP A 302 -5.60 -27.16 -11.90
CA ASP A 302 -4.74 -26.11 -11.34
C ASP A 302 -3.33 -26.66 -11.09
N PRO A 303 -2.34 -26.38 -11.97
CA PRO A 303 -1.04 -27.03 -11.91
C PRO A 303 -0.29 -26.67 -10.63
N GLU A 304 -0.39 -25.43 -10.17
CA GLU A 304 0.37 -24.97 -8.99
C GLU A 304 -0.19 -25.55 -7.69
N VAL A 305 -1.52 -25.71 -7.59
CA VAL A 305 -2.14 -26.38 -6.44
C VAL A 305 -1.83 -27.88 -6.46
N LEU A 306 -1.88 -28.52 -7.63
CA LEU A 306 -1.45 -29.92 -7.79
C LEU A 306 0.02 -30.07 -7.34
N PHE A 307 0.91 -29.17 -7.78
CA PHE A 307 2.30 -29.16 -7.35
C PHE A 307 2.46 -28.98 -5.83
N SER A 308 1.74 -28.03 -5.21
CA SER A 308 1.80 -27.79 -3.77
C SER A 308 1.27 -28.97 -2.95
N LEU A 309 0.28 -29.71 -3.44
CA LEU A 309 -0.16 -30.96 -2.82
C LEU A 309 0.90 -32.06 -2.98
N GLY A 310 1.46 -32.24 -4.19
CA GLY A 310 2.55 -33.18 -4.42
C GLY A 310 3.76 -32.93 -3.51
N LEU A 311 4.07 -31.66 -3.25
CA LEU A 311 5.13 -31.26 -2.32
C LEU A 311 4.81 -31.65 -0.88
N ALA A 312 3.57 -31.40 -0.43
CA ALA A 312 3.12 -31.79 0.90
C ALA A 312 3.15 -33.31 1.08
N GLU A 313 2.62 -34.09 0.14
CA GLU A 313 2.61 -35.56 0.18
C GLU A 313 4.04 -36.14 0.18
N LYS A 314 4.92 -35.63 -0.69
CA LYS A 314 6.31 -36.06 -0.77
C LYS A 314 7.05 -35.85 0.56
N ARG A 315 6.79 -34.74 1.24
CA ARG A 315 7.38 -34.43 2.55
C ARG A 315 6.78 -35.27 3.68
N GLN A 316 5.55 -35.75 3.53
CA GLN A 316 4.93 -36.74 4.42
C GLN A 316 5.44 -38.18 4.17
N GLY A 317 6.12 -38.42 3.05
CA GLY A 317 6.59 -39.75 2.65
C GLY A 317 5.58 -40.54 1.82
N HIS A 318 4.45 -39.92 1.47
CA HIS A 318 3.41 -40.47 0.58
C HIS A 318 3.84 -40.32 -0.89
N TYR A 319 4.86 -41.09 -1.28
CA TYR A 319 5.52 -40.93 -2.58
C TYR A 319 4.61 -41.26 -3.77
N SER A 320 3.68 -42.20 -3.63
CA SER A 320 2.75 -42.59 -4.69
C SER A 320 1.74 -41.48 -5.00
N GLU A 321 1.18 -40.88 -3.97
CA GLU A 321 0.26 -39.75 -4.06
C GLU A 321 0.98 -38.51 -4.61
N ALA A 322 2.21 -38.26 -4.15
CA ALA A 322 3.05 -37.19 -4.69
C ALA A 322 3.33 -37.37 -6.19
N GLU A 323 3.65 -38.59 -6.62
CA GLU A 323 3.85 -38.91 -8.04
C GLU A 323 2.60 -38.60 -8.88
N GLU A 324 1.42 -39.00 -8.41
CA GLU A 324 0.16 -38.72 -9.11
C GLU A 324 -0.05 -37.21 -9.29
N PHE A 325 0.12 -36.45 -8.21
CA PHE A 325 -0.05 -35.00 -8.24
C PHE A 325 0.95 -34.30 -9.17
N TYR A 326 2.23 -34.69 -9.13
CA TYR A 326 3.23 -34.11 -10.03
C TYR A 326 2.99 -34.48 -11.49
N ARG A 327 2.61 -35.72 -11.79
CA ARG A 327 2.26 -36.14 -13.16
C ARG A 327 1.05 -35.35 -13.69
N ARG A 328 0.03 -35.12 -12.85
CA ARG A 328 -1.13 -34.28 -13.21
C ARG A 328 -0.72 -32.82 -13.42
N ALA A 329 0.12 -32.25 -12.56
CA ALA A 329 0.63 -30.89 -12.72
C ALA A 329 1.38 -30.72 -14.05
N ILE A 330 2.22 -31.70 -14.42
CA ILE A 330 2.96 -31.74 -15.69
C ILE A 330 2.02 -31.92 -16.89
N HIS A 331 0.97 -32.74 -16.75
CA HIS A 331 -0.01 -32.92 -17.82
C HIS A 331 -0.74 -31.61 -18.14
N VAL A 332 -1.10 -30.84 -17.11
CA VAL A 332 -1.77 -29.54 -17.24
C VAL A 332 -0.80 -28.45 -17.73
N ASP A 333 0.42 -28.41 -17.19
CA ASP A 333 1.49 -27.50 -17.62
C ASP A 333 2.77 -28.28 -17.97
N PRO A 334 2.97 -28.65 -19.25
CA PRO A 334 4.16 -29.36 -19.70
C PRO A 334 5.46 -28.56 -19.56
N LYS A 335 5.41 -27.28 -19.20
CA LYS A 335 6.59 -26.44 -18.95
C LYS A 335 6.84 -26.22 -17.45
N PHE A 336 6.22 -27.03 -16.59
CA PHE A 336 6.39 -26.92 -15.15
C PHE A 336 7.67 -27.61 -14.67
N SER A 337 8.82 -26.95 -14.83
CA SER A 337 10.14 -27.52 -14.52
C SER A 337 10.30 -27.93 -13.05
N GLU A 338 9.70 -27.19 -12.10
CA GLU A 338 9.74 -27.55 -10.68
C GLU A 338 9.01 -28.88 -10.41
N ALA A 339 7.89 -29.14 -11.10
CA ALA A 339 7.16 -30.41 -10.98
C ALA A 339 7.97 -31.59 -11.53
N PHE A 340 8.67 -31.42 -12.66
CA PHE A 340 9.60 -32.43 -13.18
C PHE A 340 10.74 -32.72 -12.19
N SER A 341 11.36 -31.69 -11.60
CA SER A 341 12.42 -31.87 -10.61
C SER A 341 11.93 -32.66 -9.39
N ASN A 342 10.80 -32.26 -8.81
CA ASN A 342 10.30 -32.94 -7.62
C ASN A 342 9.75 -34.34 -7.92
N LEU A 343 9.23 -34.59 -9.12
CA LEU A 343 8.92 -35.95 -9.59
C LEU A 343 10.20 -36.80 -9.68
N GLY A 344 11.30 -36.23 -10.15
CA GLY A 344 12.62 -36.88 -10.10
C GLY A 344 13.04 -37.24 -8.68
N ASN A 345 12.79 -36.35 -7.70
CA ASN A 345 13.06 -36.61 -6.28
C ASN A 345 12.23 -37.80 -5.76
N VAL A 346 10.97 -37.91 -6.17
CA VAL A 346 10.08 -39.04 -5.83
C VAL A 346 10.62 -40.34 -6.44
N TYR A 347 10.99 -40.34 -7.72
CA TYR A 347 11.58 -41.53 -8.35
C TYR A 347 12.88 -41.97 -7.70
N LEU A 348 13.74 -41.01 -7.32
CA LEU A 348 14.98 -41.33 -6.61
C LEU A 348 14.69 -41.95 -5.23
N ALA A 349 13.64 -41.49 -4.53
CA ALA A 349 13.16 -42.09 -3.28
C ALA A 349 12.74 -43.54 -3.45
N GLN A 350 12.04 -43.82 -4.55
CA GLN A 350 11.57 -45.15 -4.93
C GLN A 350 12.66 -46.02 -5.59
N LYS A 351 13.91 -45.55 -5.65
CA LYS A 351 15.06 -46.22 -6.30
C LYS A 351 14.91 -46.41 -7.81
N GLN A 352 14.08 -45.61 -8.46
CA GLN A 352 13.89 -45.59 -9.92
C GLN A 352 14.84 -44.57 -10.56
N THR A 353 16.15 -44.83 -10.48
CA THR A 353 17.19 -43.87 -10.86
C THR A 353 17.11 -43.41 -12.32
N SER A 354 16.82 -44.30 -13.27
CA SER A 354 16.68 -43.93 -14.69
C SER A 354 15.52 -42.96 -14.94
N SER A 355 14.37 -43.18 -14.29
CA SER A 355 13.23 -42.27 -14.34
C SER A 355 13.55 -40.92 -13.69
N ALA A 356 14.29 -40.92 -12.58
CA ALA A 356 14.73 -39.70 -11.93
C ALA A 356 15.62 -38.86 -12.86
N ILE A 357 16.62 -39.49 -13.50
CA ILE A 357 17.51 -38.82 -14.47
C ILE A 357 16.71 -38.19 -15.61
N ALA A 358 15.77 -38.93 -16.20
CA ALA A 358 14.92 -38.42 -17.28
C ALA A 358 14.11 -37.20 -16.83
N SER A 359 13.46 -37.26 -15.65
CA SER A 359 12.71 -36.14 -15.09
C SER A 359 13.58 -34.91 -14.83
N TYR A 360 14.77 -35.07 -14.25
CA TYR A 360 15.66 -33.94 -14.01
C TYR A 360 16.24 -33.35 -15.30
N GLN A 361 16.49 -34.17 -16.33
CA GLN A 361 16.90 -33.69 -17.66
C GLN A 361 15.80 -32.82 -18.27
N GLN A 362 14.54 -33.25 -18.21
CA GLN A 362 13.40 -32.44 -18.65
C GLN A 362 13.29 -31.11 -17.89
N ALA A 363 13.46 -31.13 -16.56
CA ALA A 363 13.50 -29.90 -15.76
C ALA A 363 14.62 -28.93 -16.22
N ALA A 364 15.82 -29.46 -16.47
CA ALA A 364 16.98 -28.70 -16.93
C ALA A 364 16.85 -28.20 -18.39
N GLU A 365 16.14 -28.92 -19.26
CA GLU A 365 15.80 -28.48 -20.62
C GLU A 365 14.84 -27.30 -20.60
N ILE A 366 13.81 -27.36 -19.74
CA ILE A 366 12.82 -26.28 -19.61
C ILE A 366 13.44 -25.05 -18.95
N ASN A 367 14.27 -25.23 -17.91
CA ASN A 367 14.94 -24.12 -17.22
C ASN A 367 16.41 -24.44 -16.89
N PRO A 368 17.34 -24.14 -17.83
CA PRO A 368 18.76 -24.51 -17.73
C PRO A 368 19.59 -23.67 -16.76
N ASN A 369 18.96 -22.71 -16.06
CA ASN A 369 19.64 -21.81 -15.12
C ASN A 369 19.35 -22.16 -13.65
N ARG A 370 18.67 -23.28 -13.40
CA ARG A 370 18.38 -23.77 -12.04
C ARG A 370 19.46 -24.73 -11.57
N GLY A 371 20.33 -24.27 -10.66
CA GLY A 371 21.41 -25.07 -10.08
C GLY A 371 20.91 -26.34 -9.38
N ALA A 372 19.73 -26.28 -8.73
CA ALA A 372 19.11 -27.42 -8.05
C ALA A 372 18.90 -28.65 -8.96
N TYR A 373 18.49 -28.43 -10.22
CA TYR A 373 18.24 -29.53 -11.16
C TYR A 373 19.53 -30.29 -11.50
N TYR A 374 20.63 -29.56 -11.72
CA TYR A 374 21.93 -30.16 -12.01
C TYR A 374 22.54 -30.84 -10.77
N TYR A 375 22.26 -30.32 -9.57
CA TYR A 375 22.65 -31.00 -8.34
C TYR A 375 21.89 -32.32 -8.19
N ASN A 376 20.57 -32.31 -8.41
CA ASN A 376 19.77 -33.53 -8.35
C ASN A 376 20.16 -34.53 -9.46
N LEU A 377 20.54 -34.07 -10.66
CA LEU A 377 21.17 -34.91 -11.68
C LEU A 377 22.48 -35.53 -11.21
N TYR A 378 23.37 -34.73 -10.60
CA TYR A 378 24.59 -35.23 -9.99
C TYR A 378 24.28 -36.34 -8.98
N ARG A 379 23.27 -36.15 -8.12
CA ARG A 379 22.84 -37.15 -7.14
C ARG A 379 22.35 -38.43 -7.80
N ALA A 380 21.54 -38.32 -8.84
CA ALA A 380 21.03 -39.47 -9.58
C ALA A 380 22.15 -40.22 -10.32
N TYR A 381 23.04 -39.50 -11.02
CA TYR A 381 24.20 -40.10 -11.69
C TYR A 381 25.14 -40.80 -10.71
N SER A 382 25.40 -40.22 -9.54
CA SER A 382 26.24 -40.85 -8.51
C SER A 382 25.65 -42.17 -7.97
N GLN A 383 24.32 -42.33 -8.00
CA GLN A 383 23.66 -43.59 -7.63
C GLN A 383 23.69 -44.62 -8.76
N GLU A 384 23.65 -44.19 -10.02
CA GLU A 384 23.77 -45.07 -11.19
C GLU A 384 25.22 -45.55 -11.38
N THR A 385 26.18 -44.61 -11.43
CA THR A 385 27.62 -44.87 -11.57
C THR A 385 28.44 -43.80 -10.86
N PHE A 386 29.19 -44.21 -9.83
CA PHE A 386 29.93 -43.31 -8.93
C PHE A 386 31.00 -42.46 -9.65
N LEU A 387 31.60 -42.95 -10.76
CA LEU A 387 32.70 -42.30 -11.49
C LEU A 387 32.37 -42.15 -12.97
N SER A 388 31.47 -41.23 -13.30
CA SER A 388 31.15 -40.88 -14.69
C SER A 388 31.49 -39.43 -15.00
N GLY A 389 31.97 -39.16 -16.21
CA GLY A 389 32.17 -37.77 -16.66
C GLY A 389 30.87 -36.97 -16.75
N LYS A 390 29.69 -37.59 -16.63
CA LYS A 390 28.39 -36.89 -16.51
C LYS A 390 28.16 -36.37 -15.09
N THR A 391 28.58 -37.14 -14.09
CA THR A 391 28.50 -36.80 -12.65
C THR A 391 29.25 -35.49 -12.37
N ASP A 392 30.51 -35.41 -12.79
CA ASP A 392 31.37 -34.23 -12.59
C ASP A 392 30.81 -32.99 -13.30
N ARG A 393 30.37 -33.16 -14.55
CA ARG A 393 29.77 -32.07 -15.34
C ARG A 393 28.51 -31.52 -14.68
N ALA A 394 27.64 -32.40 -14.18
CA ALA A 394 26.42 -31.98 -13.50
C ALA A 394 26.73 -31.22 -12.21
N PHE A 395 27.66 -31.71 -11.39
CA PHE A 395 28.06 -31.03 -10.15
C PHE A 395 28.71 -29.67 -10.41
N GLN A 396 29.64 -29.59 -11.37
CA GLN A 396 30.27 -28.33 -11.76
C GLN A 396 29.25 -27.32 -12.26
N ARG A 397 28.30 -27.75 -13.08
CA ARG A 397 27.23 -26.88 -13.58
C ARG A 397 26.32 -26.39 -12.46
N ALA A 398 25.95 -27.26 -11.54
CA ALA A 398 25.17 -26.89 -10.35
C ALA A 398 25.88 -25.81 -9.53
N ARG A 399 27.17 -26.01 -9.25
CA ARG A 399 27.99 -25.08 -8.46
C ARG A 399 28.24 -23.75 -9.18
N GLN A 400 28.36 -23.75 -10.51
CA GLN A 400 28.45 -22.51 -11.29
C GLN A 400 27.18 -21.67 -11.20
N LEU A 401 26.01 -22.31 -11.20
CA LEU A 401 24.72 -21.63 -11.18
C LEU A 401 24.33 -21.14 -9.79
N ASP A 402 24.57 -21.94 -8.74
CA ASP A 402 24.28 -21.54 -7.36
C ASP A 402 25.33 -22.09 -6.37
N PRO A 403 26.50 -21.43 -6.27
CA PRO A 403 27.59 -21.90 -5.42
C PRO A 403 27.16 -22.08 -3.96
N ARG A 404 26.35 -21.14 -3.44
CA ARG A 404 25.98 -21.12 -2.02
C ARG A 404 25.01 -22.25 -1.68
N LEU A 405 24.02 -22.50 -2.54
CA LEU A 405 23.10 -23.61 -2.37
C LEU A 405 23.86 -24.94 -2.42
N ILE A 406 24.76 -25.11 -3.39
CA ILE A 406 25.49 -26.37 -3.55
C ILE A 406 26.46 -26.61 -2.39
N ASP A 407 27.21 -25.58 -1.97
CA ASP A 407 28.14 -25.69 -0.83
C ASP A 407 27.38 -26.10 0.47
N TYR A 408 26.15 -25.62 0.67
CA TYR A 408 25.30 -26.02 1.80
C TYR A 408 24.92 -27.51 1.73
N TYR A 409 24.44 -27.99 0.58
CA TYR A 409 24.03 -29.38 0.43
C TYR A 409 25.21 -30.36 0.37
N SER A 410 26.38 -29.96 -0.15
CA SER A 410 27.58 -30.80 -0.12
C SER A 410 28.10 -31.01 1.30
N MET A 411 28.07 -29.96 2.14
CA MET A 411 28.45 -30.07 3.55
C MET A 411 27.58 -31.06 4.34
N ILE A 412 26.29 -31.17 4.00
CA ILE A 412 25.37 -32.12 4.65
C ILE A 412 25.74 -33.57 4.30
N VAL A 413 26.16 -33.80 3.05
CA VAL A 413 26.47 -35.14 2.53
C VAL A 413 27.80 -35.67 3.08
N ASP A 414 28.80 -34.81 3.22
CA ASP A 414 30.14 -35.18 3.73
C ASP A 414 30.15 -35.56 5.22
N SER A 415 29.03 -35.37 5.92
CA SER A 415 28.87 -35.84 7.29
C SER A 415 28.34 -37.29 7.32
N PRO A 416 29.15 -38.28 7.78
CA PRO A 416 28.78 -39.70 7.78
C PRO A 416 27.58 -40.03 8.68
N THR A 417 27.25 -39.15 9.63
CA THR A 417 26.15 -39.30 10.57
C THR A 417 24.84 -38.67 10.07
N LEU A 418 24.90 -37.59 9.29
CA LEU A 418 23.73 -36.84 8.83
C LEU A 418 23.12 -37.39 7.53
N SER A 419 23.93 -38.00 6.66
CA SER A 419 23.50 -38.50 5.34
C SER A 419 22.77 -39.85 5.37
N ARG A 420 22.93 -40.64 6.44
CA ARG A 420 22.40 -42.01 6.54
C ARG A 420 20.92 -42.13 6.92
N LEU A 421 20.26 -41.04 7.35
CA LEU A 421 18.96 -41.13 8.02
C LEU A 421 17.75 -40.57 7.25
N ASN A 422 17.91 -39.72 6.22
CA ASN A 422 16.74 -39.16 5.52
C ASN A 422 17.02 -38.72 4.08
N LEU A 423 16.18 -39.16 3.13
CA LEU A 423 16.32 -38.84 1.70
C LEU A 423 16.09 -37.35 1.39
N ASN A 424 15.26 -36.66 2.18
CA ASN A 424 15.04 -35.21 2.02
C ASN A 424 16.31 -34.38 2.22
N ARG A 425 17.37 -34.96 2.79
CA ARG A 425 18.71 -34.33 2.92
C ARG A 425 19.60 -34.55 1.71
N LEU A 426 19.23 -35.46 0.82
CA LEU A 426 20.06 -35.89 -0.30
C LEU A 426 19.73 -35.14 -1.58
N VAL A 427 18.47 -34.74 -1.76
CA VAL A 427 17.99 -34.01 -2.94
C VAL A 427 17.50 -32.63 -2.54
N ILE A 428 17.49 -31.71 -3.51
CA ILE A 428 16.96 -30.37 -3.34
C ILE A 428 15.51 -30.38 -3.83
N ASP A 429 14.57 -30.07 -2.95
CA ASP A 429 13.19 -29.79 -3.33
C ASP A 429 13.08 -28.39 -3.91
N ASP A 430 12.49 -28.28 -5.10
CA ASP A 430 12.05 -27.00 -5.61
C ASP A 430 10.69 -26.64 -5.01
N VAL A 431 10.47 -25.33 -4.86
CA VAL A 431 9.26 -24.75 -4.29
C VAL A 431 8.74 -23.62 -5.20
N LEU A 432 7.46 -23.26 -5.10
CA LEU A 432 6.96 -22.10 -5.84
C LEU A 432 7.60 -20.84 -5.30
N ILE A 433 8.27 -20.11 -6.18
CA ILE A 433 9.02 -18.92 -5.81
C ILE A 433 8.05 -17.76 -5.61
N PRO A 434 8.29 -16.83 -4.67
CA PRO A 434 7.40 -15.69 -4.44
C PRO A 434 6.99 -14.92 -5.69
N GLN A 435 7.85 -14.79 -6.72
CA GLN A 435 7.46 -14.12 -7.97
C GLN A 435 6.34 -14.85 -8.73
N ARG A 436 6.29 -16.18 -8.67
CA ARG A 436 5.23 -16.99 -9.31
C ARG A 436 3.91 -16.82 -8.56
N LEU A 437 3.95 -16.84 -7.23
CA LEU A 437 2.78 -16.56 -6.37
C LEU A 437 2.26 -15.13 -6.61
N TRP A 438 3.14 -14.13 -6.68
CA TRP A 438 2.78 -12.76 -7.03
C TRP A 438 2.24 -12.64 -8.45
N LYS A 439 2.83 -13.36 -9.42
CA LYS A 439 2.32 -13.36 -10.80
C LYS A 439 0.92 -13.94 -10.85
N ARG A 440 0.67 -15.10 -10.23
CA ARG A 440 -0.67 -15.69 -10.13
C ARG A 440 -1.66 -14.73 -9.48
N PHE A 441 -1.28 -14.16 -8.35
CA PHE A 441 -2.08 -13.18 -7.63
C PHE A 441 -2.44 -12.01 -8.55
N MET A 442 -1.45 -11.44 -9.25
CA MET A 442 -1.64 -10.31 -10.17
C MET A 442 -2.40 -10.71 -11.44
N ASP A 443 -2.22 -11.90 -11.98
CA ASP A 443 -2.96 -12.39 -13.15
C ASP A 443 -4.44 -12.59 -12.81
N GLN A 444 -4.76 -12.97 -11.58
CA GLN A 444 -6.14 -13.01 -11.14
C GLN A 444 -6.71 -11.62 -10.83
N PHE A 445 -5.87 -10.72 -10.29
CA PHE A 445 -6.25 -9.34 -9.99
C PHE A 445 -6.43 -8.46 -11.25
N ILE A 446 -5.57 -8.65 -12.25
CA ILE A 446 -5.50 -7.86 -13.50
C ILE A 446 -6.22 -8.58 -14.65
N GLY A 447 -6.19 -9.93 -14.69
CA GLY A 447 -7.13 -10.77 -15.46
C GLY A 447 -6.71 -11.00 -16.89
N LYS A 448 -7.26 -12.06 -17.50
CA LYS A 448 -7.25 -12.27 -18.95
C LYS A 448 -8.16 -11.26 -19.69
N GLU A 449 -9.26 -10.85 -19.05
CA GLU A 449 -10.01 -9.66 -19.46
C GLU A 449 -9.25 -8.44 -18.93
N GLY A 450 -8.66 -7.64 -19.83
CA GLY A 450 -7.69 -6.60 -19.45
C GLY A 450 -8.22 -5.66 -18.36
N PHE A 451 -7.31 -5.12 -17.53
CA PHE A 451 -7.58 -4.20 -16.42
C PHE A 451 -8.73 -3.21 -16.69
N LEU A 452 -8.71 -2.58 -17.86
CA LEU A 452 -9.71 -1.62 -18.31
C LEU A 452 -11.14 -2.20 -18.42
N PHE A 453 -11.30 -3.46 -18.80
CA PHE A 453 -12.60 -4.14 -18.93
C PHE A 453 -13.25 -4.45 -17.59
N ARG A 454 -12.47 -4.82 -16.56
CA ARG A 454 -13.01 -4.99 -15.21
C ARG A 454 -13.29 -3.65 -14.53
N LEU A 455 -12.43 -2.67 -14.77
CA LEU A 455 -12.67 -1.28 -14.38
C LEU A 455 -13.99 -0.76 -14.96
N PHE A 456 -14.26 -1.16 -16.20
CA PHE A 456 -15.52 -0.93 -16.90
C PHE A 456 -16.69 -1.69 -16.25
N LYS A 457 -16.59 -3.02 -16.05
CA LYS A 457 -17.64 -3.85 -15.46
C LYS A 457 -18.04 -3.38 -14.05
N ALA A 458 -17.06 -3.00 -13.21
CA ALA A 458 -17.30 -2.47 -11.86
C ALA A 458 -18.11 -1.16 -11.84
N TRP A 459 -18.07 -0.38 -12.92
CA TRP A 459 -18.80 0.89 -13.05
C TRP A 459 -20.24 0.70 -13.53
N PHE A 460 -20.47 -0.33 -14.37
CA PHE A 460 -21.71 -0.51 -15.11
C PHE A 460 -22.50 -1.77 -14.74
N GLU A 461 -22.06 -2.52 -13.73
CA GLU A 461 -22.69 -3.78 -13.31
C GLU A 461 -24.20 -3.66 -13.02
N LYS A 462 -24.66 -2.46 -12.65
CA LYS A 462 -26.08 -2.12 -12.41
C LYS A 462 -26.76 -1.32 -13.52
N ILE A 463 -26.03 -0.91 -14.56
CA ILE A 463 -26.60 -0.21 -15.72
C ILE A 463 -26.95 -1.28 -16.77
N PRO A 464 -28.22 -1.37 -17.24
CA PRO A 464 -28.63 -2.36 -18.22
C PRO A 464 -27.66 -2.40 -19.41
N SER A 465 -27.19 -3.59 -19.73
CA SER A 465 -26.05 -3.92 -20.62
C SER A 465 -26.15 -3.46 -22.08
N ARG A 466 -27.17 -2.68 -22.46
CA ARG A 466 -27.36 -2.23 -23.85
C ARG A 466 -26.52 -1.01 -24.23
N ILE A 467 -25.95 -0.27 -23.27
CA ILE A 467 -25.21 0.96 -23.55
C ILE A 467 -23.90 1.10 -22.72
N PRO A 468 -23.03 0.08 -22.69
CA PRO A 468 -21.79 0.13 -21.91
C PRO A 468 -20.83 1.23 -22.40
N PHE A 469 -20.63 1.35 -23.71
CA PHE A 469 -19.62 2.24 -24.27
C PHE A 469 -20.05 3.70 -24.41
N LEU A 470 -21.36 4.00 -24.41
CA LEU A 470 -21.83 5.36 -24.64
C LEU A 470 -21.63 6.24 -23.42
N ALA A 471 -21.76 5.73 -22.20
CA ALA A 471 -21.67 6.55 -20.99
C ALA A 471 -20.27 7.15 -20.74
N PRO A 472 -19.13 6.41 -20.90
CA PRO A 472 -17.80 7.02 -20.85
C PRO A 472 -17.56 8.01 -21.99
N ILE A 473 -18.09 7.73 -23.19
CA ILE A 473 -17.99 8.62 -24.36
C ILE A 473 -18.81 9.89 -24.13
N LEU A 474 -20.01 9.79 -23.57
CA LEU A 474 -20.87 10.92 -23.20
C LEU A 474 -20.26 11.70 -22.04
N PHE A 475 -19.62 11.04 -21.07
CA PHE A 475 -18.91 11.70 -19.98
C PHE A 475 -17.66 12.43 -20.49
N LEU A 476 -16.87 11.81 -21.37
CA LEU A 476 -15.72 12.46 -22.01
C LEU A 476 -16.18 13.60 -22.93
N GLY A 477 -17.24 13.40 -23.69
CA GLY A 477 -17.90 14.43 -24.51
C GLY A 477 -18.42 15.58 -23.64
N PHE A 478 -18.97 15.28 -22.46
CA PHE A 478 -19.37 16.27 -21.46
C PHE A 478 -18.17 17.04 -20.93
N LEU A 479 -17.06 16.38 -20.57
CA LEU A 479 -15.83 17.03 -20.12
C LEU A 479 -15.24 17.93 -21.22
N ILE A 480 -15.24 17.48 -22.48
CA ILE A 480 -14.80 18.26 -23.65
C ILE A 480 -15.73 19.46 -23.87
N GLY A 481 -17.05 19.24 -23.81
CA GLY A 481 -18.07 20.28 -23.94
C GLY A 481 -17.92 21.34 -22.86
N MET A 482 -17.70 20.94 -21.61
CA MET A 482 -17.43 21.83 -20.48
C MET A 482 -16.12 22.60 -20.65
N ALA A 483 -15.06 21.95 -21.13
CA ALA A 483 -13.80 22.61 -21.45
C ALA A 483 -13.96 23.68 -22.54
N ARG A 484 -14.90 23.50 -23.48
CA ARG A 484 -15.28 24.48 -24.51
C ARG A 484 -16.19 25.59 -23.96
N TYR A 485 -17.21 25.26 -23.16
CA TYR A 485 -18.16 26.21 -22.58
C TYR A 485 -17.46 27.25 -21.69
N GLY A 486 -16.41 26.86 -20.98
CA GLY A 486 -15.58 27.78 -20.19
C GLY A 486 -14.80 28.81 -21.02
N ARG A 487 -14.67 28.66 -22.34
CA ARG A 487 -13.99 29.62 -23.23
C ARG A 487 -14.94 30.67 -23.82
N THR A 488 -16.23 30.34 -23.95
CA THR A 488 -17.20 31.20 -24.66
C THR A 488 -17.86 32.23 -23.75
N LYS A 489 -18.15 31.89 -22.49
CA LYS A 489 -18.72 32.82 -21.50
C LYS A 489 -17.65 33.51 -20.64
N ARG A 490 -17.83 34.80 -20.40
CA ARG A 490 -17.01 35.59 -19.46
C ARG A 490 -17.54 35.41 -18.04
N PHE A 491 -16.86 34.58 -17.25
CA PHE A 491 -17.18 34.40 -15.83
C PHE A 491 -16.53 35.47 -14.95
N LEU A 492 -17.18 35.78 -13.82
CA LEU A 492 -16.63 36.68 -12.81
C LEU A 492 -15.46 36.01 -12.08
N THR A 493 -14.45 36.80 -11.76
CA THR A 493 -13.30 36.40 -10.94
C THR A 493 -13.05 37.47 -9.88
N ARG A 494 -12.32 37.14 -8.81
CA ARG A 494 -11.90 38.17 -7.83
C ARG A 494 -10.60 38.81 -8.27
N CYS A 495 -10.52 40.13 -8.15
CA CYS A 495 -9.24 40.82 -8.25
C CYS A 495 -8.31 40.35 -7.12
N PRO A 496 -7.08 39.90 -7.42
CA PRO A 496 -6.15 39.40 -6.41
C PRO A 496 -5.63 40.52 -5.50
N MET A 497 -5.73 41.80 -5.91
CA MET A 497 -5.38 42.97 -5.09
C MET A 497 -6.48 43.38 -4.11
N CYS A 498 -7.70 43.66 -4.59
CA CYS A 498 -8.76 44.27 -3.77
C CYS A 498 -9.96 43.35 -3.50
N GLY A 499 -9.97 42.14 -4.05
CA GLY A 499 -11.05 41.17 -3.86
C GLY A 499 -12.36 41.48 -4.58
N SER A 500 -12.46 42.61 -5.31
CA SER A 500 -13.68 42.98 -6.02
C SER A 500 -14.01 41.99 -7.14
N PRO A 501 -15.28 41.60 -7.31
CA PRO A 501 -15.70 40.75 -8.41
C PRO A 501 -15.61 41.50 -9.75
N THR A 502 -14.89 40.95 -10.71
CA THR A 502 -14.62 41.57 -12.02
C THR A 502 -14.49 40.54 -13.14
N TYR A 503 -14.82 40.91 -14.37
CA TYR A 503 -14.58 40.08 -15.54
C TYR A 503 -13.09 40.10 -15.92
N ARG A 504 -12.57 38.97 -16.42
CA ARG A 504 -11.22 38.89 -16.96
C ARG A 504 -11.08 39.85 -18.14
N PHE A 505 -10.35 40.94 -17.94
CA PHE A 505 -9.86 41.81 -19.00
C PHE A 505 -8.57 41.19 -19.53
N TYR A 506 -8.59 40.71 -20.77
CA TYR A 506 -7.39 40.28 -21.47
C TYR A 506 -6.70 41.55 -21.98
N LEU A 507 -5.79 42.11 -21.17
CA LEU A 507 -4.77 43.01 -21.71
C LEU A 507 -3.77 42.11 -22.42
N GLY A 508 -3.68 42.27 -23.75
CA GLY A 508 -2.79 41.48 -24.59
C GLY A 508 -1.34 41.57 -24.09
N THR A 509 -0.61 40.47 -24.32
CA THR A 509 0.79 40.17 -23.98
C THR A 509 1.03 39.44 -22.63
N SER A 510 2.03 38.55 -22.71
CA SER A 510 2.36 37.40 -21.86
C SER A 510 2.22 37.56 -20.34
N ASP A 511 1.66 36.53 -19.70
CA ASP A 511 1.80 36.16 -18.28
C ASP A 511 1.50 37.21 -17.18
N GLN A 512 1.01 38.40 -17.52
CA GLN A 512 0.59 39.37 -16.50
C GLN A 512 -0.68 38.92 -15.78
N GLU A 513 -0.60 38.86 -14.46
CA GLU A 513 -1.69 38.41 -13.59
C GLU A 513 -2.90 39.35 -13.68
N PHE A 514 -4.08 38.77 -13.82
CA PHE A 514 -5.33 39.52 -13.94
C PHE A 514 -5.58 40.41 -12.71
N ILE A 515 -5.68 41.73 -12.91
CA ILE A 515 -6.02 42.75 -11.90
C ILE A 515 -7.28 43.50 -12.38
N CYS A 516 -8.12 44.00 -11.47
CA CYS A 516 -9.28 44.79 -11.90
C CYS A 516 -8.85 46.14 -12.48
N PHE A 517 -9.65 46.65 -13.42
CA PHE A 517 -9.40 47.92 -14.10
C PHE A 517 -9.05 49.07 -13.13
N ASN A 518 -9.78 49.21 -12.03
CA ASN A 518 -9.51 50.27 -11.04
C ASN A 518 -8.16 50.09 -10.33
N CYS A 519 -7.77 48.85 -9.99
CA CYS A 519 -6.47 48.59 -9.39
C CYS A 519 -5.33 48.75 -10.40
N TYR A 520 -5.56 48.38 -11.66
CA TYR A 520 -4.59 48.57 -12.74
C TYR A 520 -4.29 50.06 -12.97
N ARG A 521 -5.33 50.90 -13.12
CA ARG A 521 -5.18 52.35 -13.30
C ARG A 521 -4.43 53.01 -12.14
N ILE A 522 -4.81 52.68 -10.90
CA ILE A 522 -4.27 53.32 -9.69
C ILE A 522 -2.85 52.84 -9.38
N PHE A 523 -2.60 51.54 -9.40
CA PHE A 523 -1.34 50.98 -8.87
C PHE A 523 -0.33 50.59 -9.94
N ILE A 524 -0.76 50.27 -11.17
CA ILE A 524 0.12 49.85 -12.26
C ILE A 524 0.39 51.01 -13.22
N GLN A 525 -0.66 51.64 -13.76
CA GLN A 525 -0.52 52.81 -14.64
C GLN A 525 -0.20 54.10 -13.89
N LYS A 526 -0.35 54.12 -12.55
CA LYS A 526 -0.12 55.30 -11.69
C LYS A 526 -0.81 56.56 -12.21
N GLU A 527 -2.05 56.41 -12.68
CA GLU A 527 -2.83 57.51 -13.22
C GLU A 527 -3.18 58.54 -12.12
N LYS A 528 -3.04 59.84 -12.45
CA LYS A 528 -3.27 60.94 -11.51
C LYS A 528 -4.78 61.13 -11.25
N LEU A 529 -5.31 60.32 -10.33
CA LEU A 529 -6.69 60.40 -9.85
C LEU A 529 -6.78 61.23 -8.56
N HIS A 530 -7.99 61.69 -8.23
CA HIS A 530 -8.23 62.47 -7.01
C HIS A 530 -7.74 61.70 -5.75
N PRO A 531 -7.00 62.34 -4.81
CA PRO A 531 -6.36 61.66 -3.67
C PRO A 531 -7.30 60.79 -2.84
N LYS A 532 -8.51 61.28 -2.55
CA LYS A 532 -9.55 60.52 -1.81
C LYS A 532 -9.94 59.19 -2.47
N ILE A 533 -9.92 59.10 -3.81
CA ILE A 533 -10.25 57.86 -4.53
C ILE A 533 -9.12 56.84 -4.39
N VAL A 534 -7.87 57.31 -4.52
CA VAL A 534 -6.66 56.50 -4.35
C VAL A 534 -6.58 55.97 -2.91
N GLU A 535 -6.83 56.82 -1.92
CA GLU A 535 -6.83 56.45 -0.50
C GLU A 535 -7.92 55.43 -0.15
N LYS A 536 -9.17 55.67 -0.59
CA LYS A 536 -10.25 54.70 -0.37
C LYS A 536 -9.94 53.34 -0.99
N LYS A 537 -9.33 53.33 -2.19
CA LYS A 537 -8.96 52.08 -2.86
C LYS A 537 -7.76 51.39 -2.21
N SER A 538 -6.75 52.15 -1.76
CA SER A 538 -5.59 51.59 -1.06
C SER A 538 -5.98 50.97 0.27
N LEU A 539 -6.90 51.60 1.01
CA LEU A 539 -7.46 51.05 2.25
C LEU A 539 -8.24 49.76 1.99
N GLN A 540 -9.04 49.70 0.92
CA GLN A 540 -9.73 48.47 0.51
C GLN A 540 -8.73 47.35 0.17
N VAL A 541 -7.66 47.65 -0.57
CA VAL A 541 -6.61 46.69 -0.91
C VAL A 541 -5.93 46.18 0.36
N ARG A 542 -5.51 47.07 1.27
CA ARG A 542 -4.86 46.70 2.53
C ARG A 542 -5.75 45.80 3.39
N GLN A 543 -7.02 46.16 3.57
CA GLN A 543 -7.97 45.35 4.34
C GLN A 543 -8.14 43.96 3.72
N PHE A 544 -8.31 43.88 2.40
CA PHE A 544 -8.45 42.61 1.71
C PHE A 544 -7.18 41.76 1.81
N GLN A 545 -6.00 42.33 1.57
CA GLN A 545 -4.72 41.61 1.70
C GLN A 545 -4.50 41.11 3.12
N LYS A 546 -4.73 41.95 4.14
CA LYS A 546 -4.58 41.56 5.55
C LYS A 546 -5.54 40.43 5.92
N GLN A 547 -6.80 40.52 5.50
CA GLN A 547 -7.80 39.48 5.76
C GLN A 547 -7.46 38.18 5.02
N ASN A 548 -7.06 38.26 3.75
CA ASN A 548 -6.69 37.11 2.94
C ASN A 548 -5.43 36.43 3.47
N TYR A 549 -4.44 37.22 3.88
CA TYR A 549 -3.24 36.76 4.55
C TYR A 549 -3.58 36.02 5.85
N PHE A 550 -4.39 36.65 6.72
CA PHE A 550 -4.85 36.06 7.98
C PHE A 550 -5.59 34.74 7.77
N ILE A 551 -6.56 34.69 6.85
CA ILE A 551 -7.31 33.48 6.52
C ILE A 551 -6.36 32.38 6.03
N SER A 552 -5.46 32.70 5.10
CA SER A 552 -4.52 31.72 4.55
C SER A 552 -3.57 31.15 5.61
N ARG A 553 -3.14 31.99 6.57
CA ARG A 553 -2.27 31.61 7.70
C ARG A 553 -3.02 30.72 8.69
N PHE A 554 -4.24 31.11 9.05
CA PHE A 554 -5.14 30.34 9.91
C PHE A 554 -5.43 28.96 9.31
N LEU A 555 -5.74 28.88 8.02
CA LEU A 555 -6.02 27.60 7.36
C LEU A 555 -4.80 26.68 7.28
N SER A 556 -3.61 27.24 6.98
CA SER A 556 -2.35 26.48 6.97
C SER A 556 -1.96 25.93 8.34
N PHE A 557 -2.46 26.50 9.43
CA PHE A 557 -2.23 25.98 10.78
C PHE A 557 -2.97 24.65 11.01
N PHE A 558 -4.22 24.52 10.55
CA PHE A 558 -4.98 23.28 10.73
C PHE A 558 -4.59 22.19 9.73
N PHE A 559 -4.44 22.57 8.46
CA PHE A 559 -4.15 21.64 7.38
C PHE A 559 -2.94 22.13 6.59
N VAL A 560 -1.82 21.42 6.72
CA VAL A 560 -0.58 21.75 6.01
C VAL A 560 -0.84 21.69 4.50
N GLY A 561 -0.57 22.79 3.80
CA GLY A 561 -0.87 22.92 2.36
C GLY A 561 -2.14 23.70 2.03
N PHE A 562 -3.08 23.85 2.96
CA PHE A 562 -4.36 24.54 2.70
C PHE A 562 -4.16 26.01 2.31
N GLY A 563 -3.32 26.77 3.01
CA GLY A 563 -3.07 28.17 2.65
C GLY A 563 -2.38 28.33 1.29
N TYR A 564 -1.63 27.33 0.81
CA TYR A 564 -1.10 27.33 -0.55
C TYR A 564 -2.23 27.18 -1.59
N LEU A 565 -3.21 26.29 -1.34
CA LEU A 565 -4.42 26.21 -2.17
C LEU A 565 -5.17 27.53 -2.19
N TRP A 566 -5.33 28.16 -1.02
CA TRP A 566 -6.02 29.45 -0.88
C TRP A 566 -5.33 30.58 -1.68
N ARG A 567 -3.99 30.53 -1.81
CA ARG A 567 -3.17 31.47 -2.59
C ARG A 567 -2.92 31.03 -4.05
N GLU A 568 -3.72 30.11 -4.59
CA GLU A 568 -3.64 29.64 -5.98
C GLU A 568 -2.35 28.88 -6.33
N GLN A 569 -1.57 28.46 -5.33
CA GLN A 569 -0.41 27.58 -5.50
C GLN A 569 -0.84 26.10 -5.40
N VAL A 570 -1.72 25.70 -6.31
CA VAL A 570 -2.46 24.42 -6.25
C VAL A 570 -1.54 23.21 -6.09
N ILE A 571 -0.49 23.09 -6.92
CA ILE A 571 0.43 21.94 -6.91
C ILE A 571 1.11 21.79 -5.54
N LYS A 572 1.67 22.89 -5.01
CA LYS A 572 2.31 22.88 -3.70
C LYS A 572 1.29 22.54 -2.62
N GLY A 573 0.11 23.16 -2.65
CA GLY A 573 -0.95 22.88 -1.69
C GLY A 573 -1.39 21.43 -1.66
N LEU A 574 -1.62 20.81 -2.82
CA LEU A 574 -1.97 19.40 -2.94
C LEU A 574 -0.85 18.48 -2.45
N LEU A 575 0.41 18.75 -2.81
CA LEU A 575 1.55 17.95 -2.35
C LEU A 575 1.71 17.99 -0.83
N PHE A 576 1.66 19.19 -0.24
CA PHE A 576 1.76 19.37 1.22
C PHE A 576 0.59 18.71 1.95
N LEU A 577 -0.63 18.80 1.41
CA LEU A 577 -1.80 18.12 1.96
C LEU A 577 -1.69 16.59 1.84
N LEU A 578 -1.20 16.08 0.72
CA LEU A 578 -1.02 14.65 0.51
C LEU A 578 -0.03 14.06 1.51
N ILE A 579 1.13 14.69 1.66
CA ILE A 579 2.14 14.25 2.64
C ILE A 579 1.59 14.36 4.07
N PHE A 580 0.87 15.44 4.39
CA PHE A 580 0.22 15.61 5.68
C PHE A 580 -0.76 14.49 6.00
N PHE A 581 -1.62 14.12 5.05
CA PHE A 581 -2.57 13.02 5.24
C PHE A 581 -1.89 11.65 5.27
N ILE A 582 -0.79 11.44 4.54
CA ILE A 582 0.02 10.22 4.67
C ILE A 582 0.53 10.09 6.11
N PHE A 583 1.07 11.17 6.71
CA PHE A 583 1.51 11.14 8.10
C PHE A 583 0.36 10.92 9.08
N ILE A 584 -0.76 11.62 8.93
CA ILE A 584 -1.93 11.44 9.81
C ILE A 584 -2.47 10.02 9.72
N LEU A 585 -2.68 9.51 8.51
CA LEU A 585 -3.23 8.17 8.32
C LEU A 585 -2.25 7.12 8.82
N ARG A 586 -0.95 7.28 8.59
CA ARG A 586 0.08 6.41 9.18
C ARG A 586 0.06 6.46 10.70
N PHE A 587 -0.16 7.64 11.29
CA PHE A 587 -0.24 7.82 12.73
C PHE A 587 -1.51 7.20 13.34
N LEU A 588 -2.67 7.38 12.69
CA LEU A 588 -3.95 6.78 13.09
C LEU A 588 -3.94 5.26 12.94
N TYR A 589 -3.46 4.78 11.79
CA TYR A 589 -3.26 3.37 11.48
C TYR A 589 -1.85 2.95 11.86
N TRP A 590 -1.51 3.12 13.14
CA TRP A 590 -0.17 2.89 13.67
C TRP A 590 0.39 1.51 13.32
N ASN A 591 -0.46 0.49 13.44
CA ASN A 591 -0.13 -0.89 13.10
C ASN A 591 -0.45 -1.23 11.64
N GLY A 592 -0.77 -0.24 10.81
CA GLY A 592 -1.48 -0.43 9.56
C GLY A 592 -2.98 -0.53 9.75
N ALA A 593 -3.70 -0.69 8.63
CA ALA A 593 -5.11 -1.03 8.65
C ALA A 593 -5.31 -2.49 9.10
N MET A 594 -4.34 -3.37 8.77
CA MET A 594 -4.23 -4.70 9.38
C MET A 594 -3.25 -4.67 10.53
N PRO A 595 -3.66 -5.07 11.75
CA PRO A 595 -2.72 -5.22 12.84
C PRO A 595 -1.61 -6.19 12.43
N SER A 596 -0.36 -5.83 12.69
CA SER A 596 0.73 -6.79 12.60
C SER A 596 0.53 -7.85 13.68
N PRO A 597 0.75 -9.15 13.41
CA PRO A 597 0.83 -10.15 14.47
C PRO A 597 2.16 -9.98 15.24
N LEU A 598 2.97 -8.98 14.84
CA LEU A 598 4.34 -8.74 15.25
C LEU A 598 4.38 -7.67 16.33
N PRO A 599 5.18 -7.87 17.39
CA PRO A 599 5.73 -6.76 18.14
C PRO A 599 6.70 -6.00 17.22
N GLN A 600 6.56 -4.67 17.12
CA GLN A 600 7.39 -3.80 16.27
C GLN A 600 8.88 -3.85 16.72
N LEU A 601 9.82 -3.71 15.77
CA LEU A 601 11.31 -3.70 15.99
C LEU A 601 11.75 -2.80 17.16
N PHE A 602 10.98 -1.75 17.34
CA PHE A 602 11.05 -0.79 18.40
C PHE A 602 9.76 -0.94 19.18
N SER A 603 9.77 -0.80 20.52
CA SER A 603 8.51 -0.61 21.24
C SER A 603 7.67 0.42 20.48
N THR A 604 6.35 0.27 20.46
CA THR A 604 5.43 1.24 19.81
C THR A 604 5.92 2.68 20.02
N LEU A 605 6.39 2.99 21.23
CA LEU A 605 7.03 4.22 21.67
C LEU A 605 8.19 4.79 20.79
N TRP A 606 9.11 3.97 20.29
CA TRP A 606 10.25 4.46 19.48
C TRP A 606 9.88 4.70 18.02
N SER A 607 9.01 3.85 17.47
CA SER A 607 8.38 4.13 16.19
C SER A 607 7.53 5.42 16.30
N TRP A 608 6.85 5.65 17.46
CA TRP A 608 6.12 6.88 17.79
C TRP A 608 7.03 8.10 17.74
N ILE A 609 8.21 8.01 18.35
CA ILE A 609 9.20 9.09 18.33
C ILE A 609 9.67 9.36 16.90
N PHE A 610 9.98 8.33 16.12
CA PHE A 610 10.51 8.50 14.77
C PHE A 610 9.48 9.09 13.80
N TRP A 611 8.34 8.42 13.60
CA TRP A 611 7.31 8.87 12.65
C TRP A 611 6.54 10.09 13.17
N GLY A 612 6.27 10.14 14.48
CA GLY A 612 5.67 11.30 15.12
C GLY A 612 6.60 12.51 15.08
N GLY A 613 7.90 12.32 15.37
CA GLY A 613 8.91 13.37 15.25
C GLY A 613 9.04 13.89 13.83
N LEU A 614 9.10 13.00 12.84
CA LEU A 614 9.20 13.39 11.43
C LEU A 614 7.93 14.12 10.93
N SER A 615 6.75 13.70 11.39
CA SER A 615 5.48 14.41 11.18
C SER A 615 5.49 15.82 11.78
N ILE A 616 5.96 15.97 13.02
CA ILE A 616 6.06 17.26 13.72
C ILE A 616 7.07 18.16 13.01
N ILE A 617 8.25 17.65 12.64
CA ILE A 617 9.28 18.39 11.91
C ILE A 617 8.72 18.87 10.57
N PHE A 618 8.07 17.98 9.81
CA PHE A 618 7.43 18.32 8.55
C PHE A 618 6.35 19.40 8.73
N TYR A 619 5.49 19.28 9.75
CA TYR A 619 4.46 20.26 10.08
C TYR A 619 5.08 21.63 10.39
N ILE A 620 6.03 21.70 11.33
CA ILE A 620 6.70 22.95 11.74
C ILE A 620 7.40 23.59 10.54
N PHE A 621 8.16 22.81 9.77
CA PHE A 621 8.87 23.30 8.60
C PHE A 621 7.91 23.87 7.56
N SER A 622 6.82 23.16 7.27
CA SER A 622 5.84 23.56 6.26
C SER A 622 5.07 24.82 6.66
N VAL A 623 4.63 24.90 7.93
CA VAL A 623 3.95 26.07 8.50
C VAL A 623 4.90 27.27 8.53
N ARG A 624 6.14 27.10 9.02
CA ARG A 624 7.15 28.17 9.03
C ARG A 624 7.46 28.69 7.63
N LYS A 625 7.62 27.78 6.66
CA LYS A 625 7.84 28.13 5.26
C LYS A 625 6.67 28.94 4.69
N PHE A 626 5.44 28.56 5.00
CA PHE A 626 4.26 29.31 4.57
C PHE A 626 4.16 30.69 5.25
N TYR A 627 4.46 30.79 6.54
CA TYR A 627 4.35 32.03 7.32
C TYR A 627 5.39 33.09 6.89
N ARG A 628 6.49 32.67 6.26
CA ARG A 628 7.46 33.56 5.63
C ARG A 628 6.98 34.16 4.30
N LEU A 629 5.90 33.64 3.70
CA LEU A 629 5.37 34.16 2.44
C LEU A 629 4.63 35.48 2.68
N LYS A 630 5.26 36.58 2.29
CA LYS A 630 4.67 37.92 2.28
C LYS A 630 3.38 37.98 1.43
N PRO A 631 2.47 38.94 1.73
CA PRO A 631 1.36 39.24 0.83
C PRO A 631 1.89 39.61 -0.55
N LYS A 632 1.15 39.22 -1.59
CA LYS A 632 1.62 39.35 -2.98
C LYS A 632 1.64 40.79 -3.49
N PHE A 633 0.80 41.63 -2.89
CA PHE A 633 0.67 43.05 -3.22
C PHE A 633 0.84 43.86 -1.94
N GLU A 634 1.99 44.47 -1.77
CA GLU A 634 2.24 45.48 -0.72
C GLU A 634 1.98 46.86 -1.33
N THR A 635 1.07 47.63 -0.73
CA THR A 635 0.89 49.05 -1.11
C THR A 635 2.06 49.86 -0.55
N GLU A 636 2.62 50.81 -1.31
CA GLU A 636 3.85 51.61 -1.05
C GLU A 636 3.99 52.33 0.32
N GLY A 637 3.08 52.15 1.29
CA GLY A 637 3.16 52.75 2.63
C GLY A 637 3.82 51.90 3.73
N GLU A 638 4.47 50.78 3.39
CA GLU A 638 5.22 49.93 4.34
C GLU A 638 6.73 49.88 4.06
N ARG A 639 7.28 50.78 3.22
CA ARG A 639 8.74 51.01 3.24
C ARG A 639 9.06 51.83 4.49
N PRO A 640 9.83 51.31 5.47
CA PRO A 640 10.46 52.16 6.45
C PRO A 640 11.54 52.95 5.70
N GLY A 641 11.38 54.26 5.59
CA GLY A 641 12.43 55.22 5.23
C GLY A 641 13.07 55.05 3.84
N ALA A 642 12.58 55.82 2.87
CA ALA A 642 13.41 56.33 1.78
C ALA A 642 12.87 57.71 1.40
N HIS A 643 13.18 58.69 2.25
CA HIS A 643 13.36 60.08 1.85
C HIS A 643 14.85 60.34 1.82
#